data_AF-A0AA90TJV8-F1
#
_entry.id   AF-A0AA90TJV8-F1
#
_cell.length_a   1.000
_cell.length_b   1.000
_cell.length_c   1.000
_cell.angle_alpha   90.00
_cell.angle_beta   90.00
_cell.angle_gamma   90.00
#
_symmetry.space_group_name_H-M   'P 1'
#
loop_
_entity.id
_entity.type
_entity.pdbx_description
1 polymer ?
#
loop_
_entity_poly.entity_id
_entity_poly.type
_entity_poly.pdbx_seq_one_letter_code
_entity_poly.pdbx_strand_id
1 'polypeptide(L)'
;MVRRSLKHWRVAIVLVLLLVIAVPPLALSLFRHQQASDADPGRGAATVAQDVFGDSFTKVSYLEQNWKPQDSLWFYTTTQGSNLLPYDFFMALEQPGAALPFRANEHMNRLRYLPQRATASNPDALPVGFVKDGYLNKSYVGLTCAACHTAQINYRGLGMRIDGGPGGADMVGFLTSLTMAMQAVRDDAAVRDRFVKAVLARGEYASAGDIVKDVGIYTQRLVSYNIINHSATNYGYARLDAFGRIYNRTLQHLLNRSQLEAVLRNILTPEQVAEALAGIGNTLSSAQRDQVIARVARTPRDIAWLKRELFIKADAPVSYPFLWDVPQHDVVQWNGIGNNAGLGPLGRNAGEVIGVFGTLDWHEADTYSLSSLLAGQGVKQRTIRFDSSVNVENLRLIESRLASLQSPQWPRSVFGAASIDAARVLRGERLFNNHCASCHASIDRSSPERRIVAYMSKVEEVGTDPTMADNSVKYLGYSGILRNQYVGAGVGSILLDKKAPIAALLTKATTSVLETRDPDKSFVQRWAEWLRNMAKAFFGNEIKASNKQGNYTIDTTIAPYASLRAYKGRALNGIWATAPYLHNGSVPTLYDLLLPAQCPAEDKQAECRPVKFQVGSREFDPVKVGMRSEGYDGFTFDTRLPGNSNAGHEYGMVATVKGDKTVPPLTREDRLDLLDYLKAQ
;
A
#
# COMPACT_ATOMS: atom_id res chain seq x y z
N MET A 1 -25.02 28.84 -56.91
CA MET A 1 -25.59 28.70 -55.55
C MET A 1 -24.99 27.53 -54.72
N VAL A 2 -24.57 26.41 -55.32
CA VAL A 2 -24.10 25.20 -54.60
C VAL A 2 -22.75 25.36 -53.86
N ARG A 3 -21.79 26.15 -54.39
CA ARG A 3 -20.47 26.36 -53.76
C ARG A 3 -20.49 27.14 -52.43
N ARG A 4 -21.48 28.00 -52.20
CA ARG A 4 -21.62 28.73 -50.91
C ARG A 4 -22.17 27.84 -49.80
N SER A 5 -23.05 26.88 -50.11
CA SER A 5 -23.65 25.93 -49.15
C SER A 5 -22.61 24.97 -48.53
N LEU A 6 -21.70 24.42 -49.35
CA LEU A 6 -20.64 23.50 -48.90
C LEU A 6 -19.62 24.14 -47.93
N LYS A 7 -19.41 25.45 -48.03
CA LYS A 7 -18.46 26.17 -47.15
C LYS A 7 -19.02 26.33 -45.73
N HIS A 8 -20.33 26.54 -45.60
CA HIS A 8 -21.02 26.64 -44.31
C HIS A 8 -21.07 25.28 -43.60
N TRP A 9 -21.31 24.20 -44.35
CA TRP A 9 -21.26 22.84 -43.81
C TRP A 9 -19.87 22.43 -43.30
N ARG A 10 -18.80 22.79 -44.02
CA ARG A 10 -17.42 22.52 -43.56
C ARG A 10 -17.07 23.28 -42.28
N VAL A 11 -17.48 24.55 -42.18
CA VAL A 11 -17.25 25.36 -40.97
C VAL A 11 -18.08 24.82 -39.80
N ALA A 12 -19.33 24.44 -40.03
CA ALA A 12 -20.17 23.84 -38.99
C ALA A 12 -19.62 22.48 -38.51
N ILE A 13 -19.13 21.63 -39.41
CA ILE A 13 -18.49 20.35 -39.04
C ILE A 13 -17.21 20.59 -38.24
N VAL A 14 -16.38 21.57 -38.62
CA VAL A 14 -15.17 21.93 -37.86
C VAL A 14 -15.51 22.50 -36.50
N LEU A 15 -16.55 23.33 -36.38
CA LEU A 15 -17.01 23.88 -35.10
C LEU A 15 -17.62 22.80 -34.20
N VAL A 16 -18.39 21.88 -34.75
CA VAL A 16 -18.93 20.73 -34.01
C VAL A 16 -17.80 19.79 -33.57
N LEU A 17 -16.82 19.52 -34.43
CA LEU A 17 -15.62 18.76 -34.05
C LEU A 17 -14.83 19.48 -32.96
N LEU A 18 -14.64 20.81 -33.05
CA LEU A 18 -13.98 21.60 -32.02
C LEU A 18 -14.78 21.59 -30.71
N LEU A 19 -16.10 21.69 -30.74
CA LEU A 19 -16.97 21.56 -29.56
C LEU A 19 -16.87 20.16 -28.95
N VAL A 20 -16.94 19.11 -29.76
CA VAL A 20 -16.82 17.71 -29.31
C VAL A 20 -15.41 17.40 -28.79
N ILE A 21 -14.38 18.08 -29.30
CA ILE A 21 -13.00 17.91 -28.84
C ILE A 21 -12.69 18.78 -27.62
N ALA A 22 -13.24 19.99 -27.51
CA ALA A 22 -12.88 20.96 -26.48
C ALA A 22 -13.82 20.96 -25.27
N VAL A 23 -15.11 20.68 -25.44
CA VAL A 23 -16.09 20.72 -24.32
C VAL A 23 -15.90 19.58 -23.33
N PRO A 24 -15.67 18.31 -23.72
CA PRO A 24 -15.40 17.26 -22.75
C PRO A 24 -14.17 17.52 -21.87
N PRO A 25 -12.99 17.95 -22.39
CA PRO A 25 -11.87 18.30 -21.54
C PRO A 25 -12.11 19.56 -20.70
N LEU A 26 -12.90 20.54 -21.16
CA LEU A 26 -13.29 21.68 -20.32
C LEU A 26 -14.24 21.28 -19.19
N ALA A 27 -15.24 20.45 -19.46
CA ALA A 27 -16.18 19.94 -18.47
C ALA A 27 -15.49 19.02 -17.45
N LEU A 28 -14.58 18.15 -17.89
CA LEU A 28 -13.71 17.37 -17.00
C LEU A 28 -12.77 18.28 -16.21
N SER A 29 -12.20 19.32 -16.83
CA SER A 29 -11.37 20.31 -16.14
C SER A 29 -12.17 21.02 -15.05
N LEU A 30 -13.41 21.42 -15.31
CA LEU A 30 -14.31 22.07 -14.34
C LEU A 30 -14.73 21.13 -13.22
N PHE A 31 -15.14 19.89 -13.51
CA PHE A 31 -15.45 18.87 -12.49
C PHE A 31 -14.23 18.54 -11.62
N ARG A 32 -13.04 18.43 -12.22
CA ARG A 32 -11.77 18.25 -11.51
C ARG A 32 -11.44 19.46 -10.64
N HIS A 33 -11.74 20.67 -11.13
CA HIS A 33 -11.54 21.89 -10.35
C HIS A 33 -12.48 21.96 -9.14
N GLN A 34 -13.73 21.47 -9.30
CA GLN A 34 -14.73 21.37 -8.24
C GLN A 34 -14.38 20.33 -7.17
N GLN A 35 -13.88 19.14 -7.55
CA GLN A 35 -13.36 18.16 -6.58
C GLN A 35 -12.07 18.63 -5.90
N ALA A 36 -11.28 19.48 -6.58
CA ALA A 36 -10.09 20.11 -6.03
C ALA A 36 -10.37 21.39 -5.22
N SER A 37 -11.62 21.84 -5.10
CA SER A 37 -11.97 23.07 -4.37
C SER A 37 -12.44 22.82 -2.95
N ASP A 38 -12.46 21.57 -2.46
CA ASP A 38 -12.75 21.33 -1.05
C ASP A 38 -11.64 21.91 -0.17
N ALA A 39 -12.01 22.92 0.60
CA ALA A 39 -11.12 23.75 1.39
C ALA A 39 -11.47 23.70 2.87
N ASP A 40 -12.23 22.68 3.31
CA ASP A 40 -12.65 22.57 4.71
C ASP A 40 -11.44 22.73 5.65
N PRO A 41 -11.41 23.74 6.53
CA PRO A 41 -10.22 24.02 7.35
C PRO A 41 -9.93 22.92 8.36
N GLY A 42 -10.94 22.15 8.75
CA GLY A 42 -10.81 20.96 9.59
C GLY A 42 -10.50 19.68 8.80
N ARG A 43 -10.35 19.78 7.47
CA ARG A 43 -10.13 18.67 6.53
C ARG A 43 -11.10 17.49 6.78
N GLY A 44 -12.34 17.83 7.13
CA GLY A 44 -13.38 16.85 7.44
C GLY A 44 -13.09 15.97 8.64
N ALA A 45 -12.15 16.28 9.53
CA ALA A 45 -11.88 15.45 10.69
C ALA A 45 -13.12 15.30 11.61
N ALA A 46 -13.41 14.06 12.02
CA ALA A 46 -14.39 13.76 13.05
C ALA A 46 -13.71 13.27 14.32
N THR A 47 -14.33 13.55 15.46
CA THR A 47 -13.93 13.08 16.79
C THR A 47 -14.77 11.86 17.19
N VAL A 48 -14.24 11.05 18.11
CA VAL A 48 -14.97 9.96 18.77
C VAL A 48 -14.89 10.18 20.27
N ALA A 49 -16.00 9.98 20.99
CA ALA A 49 -16.09 10.39 22.40
C ALA A 49 -15.17 9.58 23.33
N GLN A 50 -15.03 8.27 23.08
CA GLN A 50 -14.12 7.42 23.84
C GLN A 50 -13.63 6.29 22.93
N ASP A 51 -12.31 6.08 22.92
CA ASP A 51 -11.70 5.00 22.15
C ASP A 51 -11.66 3.68 22.95
N VAL A 52 -11.58 2.56 22.24
CA VAL A 52 -11.54 1.21 22.82
C VAL A 52 -10.28 0.93 23.64
N PHE A 53 -9.22 1.72 23.44
CA PHE A 53 -7.97 1.63 24.20
C PHE A 53 -7.86 2.69 25.31
N GLY A 54 -8.95 3.41 25.57
CA GLY A 54 -8.98 4.51 26.54
C GLY A 54 -8.35 5.81 26.05
N ASP A 55 -7.97 5.89 24.77
CA ASP A 55 -7.53 7.13 24.15
C ASP A 55 -8.70 8.12 24.07
N SER A 56 -8.40 9.42 24.16
CA SER A 56 -9.43 10.44 23.98
C SER A 56 -8.85 11.72 23.41
N PHE A 57 -9.60 12.34 22.52
CA PHE A 57 -9.28 13.64 21.96
C PHE A 57 -10.56 14.40 21.65
N THR A 58 -10.57 15.70 21.93
CA THR A 58 -11.74 16.57 21.72
C THR A 58 -11.59 17.45 20.49
N LYS A 59 -10.37 17.56 19.96
CA LYS A 59 -10.05 18.37 18.79
C LYS A 59 -9.01 17.68 17.92
N VAL A 60 -9.11 17.89 16.62
CA VAL A 60 -8.08 17.49 15.65
C VAL A 60 -7.36 18.74 15.11
N SER A 61 -6.04 18.69 15.06
CA SER A 61 -5.18 19.65 14.38
C SER A 61 -4.29 18.95 13.35
N TYR A 62 -3.69 19.76 12.48
CA TYR A 62 -2.79 19.29 11.44
C TYR A 62 -1.45 19.97 11.62
N LEU A 63 -0.37 19.22 11.43
CA LEU A 63 0.99 19.76 11.49
C LEU A 63 1.33 20.49 10.19
N GLU A 64 2.25 21.45 10.28
CA GLU A 64 2.70 22.16 9.09
C GLU A 64 3.63 21.27 8.27
N GLN A 65 3.19 20.92 7.07
CA GLN A 65 3.88 20.00 6.14
C GLN A 65 3.94 20.57 4.72
N ASN A 66 3.77 21.88 4.56
CA ASN A 66 3.70 22.58 3.28
C ASN A 66 2.49 22.17 2.39
N TRP A 67 1.48 21.57 3.01
CA TRP A 67 0.22 21.19 2.37
C TRP A 67 -0.93 22.01 2.91
N LYS A 68 -1.72 22.57 1.99
CA LYS A 68 -2.95 23.28 2.36
C LYS A 68 -4.07 22.26 2.63
N PRO A 69 -5.19 22.67 3.27
CA PRO A 69 -6.33 21.78 3.47
C PRO A 69 -6.80 21.06 2.19
N GLN A 70 -6.77 21.75 1.05
CA GLN A 70 -7.15 21.20 -0.25
C GLN A 70 -6.25 20.04 -0.70
N ASP A 71 -4.95 20.10 -0.38
CA ASP A 71 -3.99 19.06 -0.77
C ASP A 71 -4.23 17.78 0.03
N SER A 72 -4.40 17.91 1.36
CA SER A 72 -4.72 16.78 2.24
C SER A 72 -6.07 16.16 1.86
N LEU A 73 -7.12 16.98 1.70
CA LEU A 73 -8.46 16.50 1.34
C LEU A 73 -8.45 15.77 0.00
N TRP A 74 -7.77 16.33 -1.01
CA TRP A 74 -7.63 15.66 -2.29
C TRP A 74 -6.87 14.32 -2.15
N PHE A 75 -5.77 14.28 -1.39
CA PHE A 75 -5.02 13.04 -1.16
C PHE A 75 -5.88 11.98 -0.47
N TYR A 76 -6.74 12.38 0.48
CA TYR A 76 -7.64 11.47 1.20
C TYR A 76 -8.71 10.86 0.30
N THR A 77 -9.20 11.62 -0.69
CA THR A 77 -10.39 11.25 -1.46
C THR A 77 -10.12 10.92 -2.94
N THR A 78 -8.87 10.92 -3.38
CA THR A 78 -8.53 10.63 -4.78
C THR A 78 -8.59 9.14 -5.08
N THR A 79 -9.40 8.77 -6.08
CA THR A 79 -9.53 7.39 -6.55
C THR A 79 -8.24 6.86 -7.16
N GLN A 80 -7.97 5.57 -6.95
CA GLN A 80 -6.75 4.92 -7.43
C GLN A 80 -7.03 3.66 -8.24
N GLY A 81 -8.28 3.20 -8.27
CA GLY A 81 -8.70 1.99 -8.97
C GLY A 81 -8.92 0.78 -8.08
N SER A 82 -9.11 0.98 -6.77
CA SER A 82 -9.41 -0.09 -5.83
C SER A 82 -10.89 -0.44 -5.91
N ASN A 83 -11.23 -1.72 -6.06
CA ASN A 83 -12.60 -2.22 -6.15
C ASN A 83 -12.90 -3.33 -5.13
N LEU A 84 -12.66 -3.01 -3.85
CA LEU A 84 -12.80 -3.94 -2.72
C LEU A 84 -14.21 -4.56 -2.61
N LEU A 85 -15.26 -3.74 -2.63
CA LEU A 85 -16.65 -4.17 -2.45
C LEU A 85 -17.58 -3.20 -3.20
N PRO A 86 -18.75 -3.62 -3.72
CA PRO A 86 -19.72 -2.68 -4.28
C PRO A 86 -20.01 -1.55 -3.30
N TYR A 87 -20.10 -0.33 -3.81
CA TYR A 87 -20.21 0.85 -2.95
C TYR A 87 -21.47 0.78 -2.07
N ASP A 88 -22.60 0.41 -2.67
CA ASP A 88 -23.88 0.32 -1.98
C ASP A 88 -23.91 -0.79 -0.93
N PHE A 89 -23.14 -1.86 -1.14
CA PHE A 89 -22.99 -2.91 -0.15
C PHE A 89 -22.31 -2.34 1.08
N PHE A 90 -21.15 -1.68 0.92
CA PHE A 90 -20.44 -1.08 2.05
C PHE A 90 -21.28 -0.04 2.80
N MET A 91 -22.09 0.74 2.08
CA MET A 91 -22.95 1.75 2.67
C MET A 91 -24.14 1.17 3.45
N ALA A 92 -24.64 -0.01 3.05
CA ALA A 92 -25.76 -0.70 3.69
C ALA A 92 -25.32 -1.76 4.72
N LEU A 93 -24.04 -2.11 4.77
CA LEU A 93 -23.55 -3.22 5.57
C LEU A 93 -23.67 -2.92 7.06
N GLU A 94 -24.17 -3.90 7.81
CA GLU A 94 -24.21 -3.89 9.27
C GLU A 94 -22.94 -4.53 9.85
N GLN A 95 -22.60 -4.20 11.10
CA GLN A 95 -21.51 -4.84 11.82
C GLN A 95 -21.84 -6.31 12.12
N PRO A 96 -20.84 -7.21 12.22
CA PRO A 96 -21.07 -8.58 12.62
C PRO A 96 -21.74 -8.64 14.00
N GLY A 97 -22.93 -9.24 14.08
CA GLY A 97 -23.67 -9.43 15.33
C GLY A 97 -24.34 -8.17 15.91
N ALA A 98 -24.34 -7.04 15.19
CA ALA A 98 -25.00 -5.81 15.62
C ALA A 98 -25.63 -5.05 14.45
N ALA A 99 -26.88 -4.60 14.61
CA ALA A 99 -27.58 -3.78 13.61
C ALA A 99 -27.10 -2.31 13.60
N LEU A 100 -25.79 -2.11 13.65
CA LEU A 100 -25.12 -0.82 13.54
C LEU A 100 -24.37 -0.77 12.19
N PRO A 101 -24.28 0.39 11.52
CA PRO A 101 -23.54 0.49 10.27
C PRO A 101 -22.07 0.05 10.42
N PHE A 102 -21.57 -0.72 9.47
CA PHE A 102 -20.17 -1.15 9.42
C PHE A 102 -19.22 0.05 9.38
N ARG A 103 -19.58 1.06 8.58
CA ARG A 103 -18.82 2.31 8.41
C ARG A 103 -18.91 3.29 9.59
N ALA A 104 -19.59 2.95 10.68
CA ALA A 104 -19.74 3.84 11.83
C ALA A 104 -18.37 4.31 12.35
N ASN A 105 -18.28 5.57 12.77
CA ASN A 105 -17.02 6.21 13.17
C ASN A 105 -16.32 5.43 14.29
N GLU A 106 -17.08 4.92 15.25
CA GLU A 106 -16.60 4.12 16.38
C GLU A 106 -15.99 2.80 15.90
N HIS A 107 -16.62 2.12 14.92
CA HIS A 107 -16.11 0.88 14.34
C HIS A 107 -14.82 1.13 13.55
N MET A 108 -14.82 2.15 12.69
CA MET A 108 -13.65 2.49 11.87
C MET A 108 -12.48 2.98 12.73
N ASN A 109 -12.76 3.70 13.83
CA ASN A 109 -11.75 4.13 14.78
C ASN A 109 -11.13 2.98 15.59
N ARG A 110 -11.93 1.97 15.97
CA ARG A 110 -11.43 0.72 16.58
C ARG A 110 -10.41 0.00 15.69
N LEU A 111 -10.63 0.05 14.37
CA LEU A 111 -9.73 -0.50 13.34
C LEU A 111 -8.62 0.47 12.93
N ARG A 112 -8.53 1.61 13.62
CA ARG A 112 -7.54 2.66 13.43
C ARG A 112 -7.55 3.37 12.08
N TYR A 113 -8.63 3.24 11.32
CA TYR A 113 -8.93 4.21 10.27
C TYR A 113 -9.42 5.53 10.87
N LEU A 114 -9.22 6.64 10.16
CA LEU A 114 -9.48 7.98 10.68
C LEU A 114 -10.89 8.45 10.26
N PRO A 115 -11.85 8.59 11.19
CA PRO A 115 -13.19 9.05 10.86
C PRO A 115 -13.21 10.45 10.24
N GLN A 116 -14.16 10.68 9.34
CA GLN A 116 -14.43 11.99 8.77
C GLN A 116 -15.90 12.36 8.93
N ARG A 117 -16.18 13.67 8.92
CA ARG A 117 -17.51 14.23 8.66
C ARG A 117 -17.67 14.45 7.16
N ALA A 118 -18.91 14.63 6.72
CA ALA A 118 -19.19 14.92 5.32
C ALA A 118 -18.52 16.24 4.90
N THR A 119 -17.89 16.24 3.72
CA THR A 119 -17.34 17.42 3.05
C THR A 119 -17.74 17.43 1.58
N ALA A 120 -17.32 18.45 0.81
CA ALA A 120 -17.66 18.54 -0.61
C ALA A 120 -17.02 17.42 -1.43
N SER A 121 -15.79 16.99 -1.10
CA SER A 121 -15.11 15.86 -1.74
C SER A 121 -15.45 14.50 -1.13
N ASN A 122 -16.05 14.47 0.06
CA ASN A 122 -16.46 13.24 0.77
C ASN A 122 -17.87 13.38 1.37
N PRO A 123 -18.92 13.40 0.54
CA PRO A 123 -20.30 13.67 1.01
C PRO A 123 -20.88 12.56 1.90
N ASP A 124 -20.39 11.33 1.75
CA ASP A 124 -20.87 10.15 2.50
C ASP A 124 -20.11 9.94 3.83
N ALA A 125 -19.17 10.85 4.17
CA ALA A 125 -18.37 10.81 5.40
C ALA A 125 -17.57 9.50 5.56
N LEU A 126 -16.99 9.02 4.47
CA LEU A 126 -16.10 7.85 4.50
C LEU A 126 -14.83 8.16 5.31
N PRO A 127 -14.21 7.18 5.98
CA PRO A 127 -12.93 7.40 6.65
C PRO A 127 -11.83 7.82 5.68
N VAL A 128 -10.76 8.45 6.19
CA VAL A 128 -9.61 8.87 5.37
C VAL A 128 -9.08 7.68 4.57
N GLY A 129 -9.00 7.86 3.25
CA GLY A 129 -8.51 6.86 2.31
C GLY A 129 -9.54 5.81 1.86
N PHE A 130 -10.81 5.98 2.22
CA PHE A 130 -11.93 5.23 1.65
C PHE A 130 -12.67 6.11 0.66
N VAL A 131 -12.85 5.62 -0.56
CA VAL A 131 -13.42 6.42 -1.67
C VAL A 131 -14.49 5.65 -2.43
N LYS A 132 -15.42 6.37 -3.04
CA LYS A 132 -16.27 5.83 -4.10
C LYS A 132 -15.46 5.78 -5.39
N ASP A 133 -14.99 4.60 -5.77
CA ASP A 133 -14.23 4.34 -6.99
C ASP A 133 -15.16 3.77 -8.09
N GLY A 134 -14.72 3.86 -9.34
CA GLY A 134 -15.49 3.44 -10.51
C GLY A 134 -14.70 2.50 -11.41
N TYR A 135 -15.32 1.42 -11.87
CA TYR A 135 -14.72 0.51 -12.86
C TYR A 135 -15.80 -0.24 -13.65
N LEU A 136 -15.72 -0.20 -14.99
CA LEU A 136 -16.66 -0.88 -15.90
C LEU A 136 -18.13 -0.52 -15.60
N ASN A 137 -18.38 0.78 -15.43
CA ASN A 137 -19.69 1.36 -15.09
C ASN A 137 -20.30 0.86 -13.76
N LYS A 138 -19.49 0.32 -12.84
CA LYS A 138 -19.91 -0.03 -11.49
C LYS A 138 -19.18 0.82 -10.46
N SER A 139 -19.88 1.13 -9.36
CA SER A 139 -19.31 1.85 -8.22
C SER A 139 -18.84 0.90 -7.12
N TYR A 140 -17.66 1.16 -6.60
CA TYR A 140 -17.05 0.37 -5.52
C TYR A 140 -16.62 1.27 -4.36
N VAL A 141 -16.55 0.72 -3.16
CA VAL A 141 -15.67 1.30 -2.15
C VAL A 141 -14.25 0.84 -2.44
N GLY A 142 -13.32 1.78 -2.49
CA GLY A 142 -11.90 1.55 -2.73
C GLY A 142 -11.04 2.06 -1.58
N LEU A 143 -9.91 1.39 -1.35
CA LEU A 143 -8.84 1.86 -0.47
C LEU A 143 -7.80 2.65 -1.28
N THR A 144 -7.35 3.77 -0.73
CA THR A 144 -6.29 4.61 -1.30
C THR A 144 -5.04 4.57 -0.42
N CYS A 145 -3.93 5.14 -0.90
CA CYS A 145 -2.71 5.31 -0.11
C CYS A 145 -2.97 5.94 1.26
N ALA A 146 -3.92 6.90 1.36
CA ALA A 146 -4.20 7.62 2.58
C ALA A 146 -4.74 6.73 3.72
N ALA A 147 -5.34 5.57 3.40
CA ALA A 147 -5.84 4.64 4.41
C ALA A 147 -4.71 4.03 5.27
N CYS A 148 -3.52 3.90 4.68
CA CYS A 148 -2.32 3.36 5.34
C CYS A 148 -1.25 4.44 5.62
N HIS A 149 -1.26 5.54 4.88
CA HIS A 149 -0.25 6.60 4.90
C HIS A 149 -0.81 7.94 5.37
N THR A 150 -1.70 7.92 6.36
CA THR A 150 -2.10 9.10 7.13
C THR A 150 -2.17 8.71 8.59
N ALA A 151 -1.36 9.36 9.42
CA ALA A 151 -1.26 9.04 10.83
C ALA A 151 -2.10 10.00 11.67
N GLN A 152 -2.43 9.56 12.89
CA GLN A 152 -2.90 10.43 13.95
C GLN A 152 -2.20 10.05 15.25
N ILE A 153 -1.73 11.07 15.96
CA ILE A 153 -1.11 10.98 17.27
C ILE A 153 -1.94 11.82 18.25
N ASN A 154 -2.23 11.29 19.44
CA ASN A 154 -2.97 12.02 20.47
C ASN A 154 -2.01 12.47 21.58
N TYR A 155 -2.20 13.68 22.09
CA TYR A 155 -1.49 14.16 23.28
C TYR A 155 -2.36 15.15 24.04
N ARG A 156 -2.62 14.88 25.33
CA ARG A 156 -3.41 15.75 26.22
C ARG A 156 -4.76 16.20 25.62
N GLY A 157 -5.47 15.27 25.00
CA GLY A 157 -6.78 15.52 24.38
C GLY A 157 -6.75 16.19 23.01
N LEU A 158 -5.57 16.43 22.43
CA LEU A 158 -5.40 16.93 21.06
C LEU A 158 -4.98 15.79 20.12
N GLY A 159 -5.76 15.53 19.06
CA GLY A 159 -5.38 14.64 17.97
C GLY A 159 -4.63 15.39 16.87
N MET A 160 -3.38 15.07 16.62
CA MET A 160 -2.56 15.63 15.56
C MET A 160 -2.54 14.67 14.37
N ARG A 161 -3.12 15.07 13.23
CA ARG A 161 -3.04 14.31 11.98
C ARG A 161 -1.82 14.71 11.17
N ILE A 162 -1.20 13.70 10.57
CA ILE A 162 0.09 13.81 9.88
C ILE A 162 -0.06 13.20 8.49
N ASP A 163 0.03 14.05 7.48
CA ASP A 163 -0.08 13.69 6.07
C ASP A 163 1.16 12.90 5.65
N GLY A 164 0.96 11.77 4.97
CA GLY A 164 2.04 10.86 4.60
C GLY A 164 2.68 10.11 5.77
N GLY A 165 2.18 10.25 7.00
CA GLY A 165 2.68 9.49 8.15
C GLY A 165 2.20 8.03 8.16
N PRO A 166 2.87 7.13 8.90
CA PRO A 166 2.46 5.73 9.02
C PRO A 166 1.14 5.60 9.77
N GLY A 167 0.10 5.10 9.12
CA GLY A 167 -1.22 4.91 9.70
C GLY A 167 -1.24 3.79 10.75
N GLY A 168 -2.09 3.92 11.75
CA GLY A 168 -2.27 2.89 12.79
C GLY A 168 -3.14 1.71 12.35
N ALA A 169 -3.57 1.65 11.08
CA ALA A 169 -4.63 0.77 10.58
C ALA A 169 -4.42 -0.72 10.92
N ASP A 170 -5.50 -1.41 11.29
CA ASP A 170 -5.57 -2.87 11.36
C ASP A 170 -6.34 -3.41 10.14
N MET A 171 -5.62 -3.59 9.04
CA MET A 171 -6.22 -4.09 7.79
C MET A 171 -6.65 -5.56 7.91
N VAL A 172 -6.00 -6.37 8.75
CA VAL A 172 -6.36 -7.79 8.92
C VAL A 172 -7.70 -7.89 9.65
N GLY A 173 -7.84 -7.16 10.77
CA GLY A 173 -9.09 -7.05 11.52
C GLY A 173 -10.21 -6.47 10.67
N PHE A 174 -9.93 -5.43 9.88
CA PHE A 174 -10.92 -4.85 8.97
C PHE A 174 -11.46 -5.86 7.95
N LEU A 175 -10.58 -6.57 7.24
CA LEU A 175 -11.00 -7.53 6.22
C LEU A 175 -11.66 -8.76 6.82
N THR A 176 -11.27 -9.15 8.03
CA THR A 176 -11.92 -10.24 8.77
C THR A 176 -13.33 -9.82 9.19
N SER A 177 -13.48 -8.64 9.80
CA SER A 177 -14.79 -8.07 10.19
C SER A 177 -15.71 -7.90 8.97
N LEU A 178 -15.17 -7.37 7.87
CA LEU A 178 -15.91 -7.19 6.61
C LEU A 178 -16.40 -8.53 6.04
N THR A 179 -15.56 -9.57 6.12
CA THR A 179 -15.92 -10.92 5.68
C THR A 179 -17.04 -11.50 6.54
N MET A 180 -16.94 -11.36 7.86
CA MET A 180 -17.97 -11.83 8.79
C MET A 180 -19.31 -11.11 8.57
N ALA A 181 -19.29 -9.81 8.31
CA ALA A 181 -20.49 -9.04 8.01
C ALA A 181 -21.15 -9.51 6.71
N MET A 182 -20.36 -9.73 5.65
CA MET A 182 -20.87 -10.26 4.38
C MET A 182 -21.38 -11.70 4.50
N GLN A 183 -20.74 -12.54 5.32
CA GLN A 183 -21.25 -13.88 5.66
C GLN A 183 -22.58 -13.80 6.42
N ALA A 184 -22.74 -12.87 7.36
CA ALA A 184 -24.01 -12.66 8.04
C ALA A 184 -25.13 -12.27 7.06
N VAL A 185 -24.85 -11.37 6.10
CA VAL A 185 -25.80 -11.04 5.01
C VAL A 185 -26.12 -12.26 4.15
N ARG A 186 -25.16 -13.13 3.88
CA ARG A 186 -25.39 -14.33 3.07
C ARG A 186 -26.22 -15.38 3.81
N ASP A 187 -25.90 -15.62 5.07
CA ASP A 187 -26.29 -16.83 5.82
C ASP A 187 -27.50 -16.59 6.75
N ASP A 188 -27.72 -15.36 7.24
CA ASP A 188 -28.87 -14.98 8.08
C ASP A 188 -29.95 -14.27 7.25
N ALA A 189 -31.14 -14.86 7.17
CA ALA A 189 -32.25 -14.32 6.39
C ALA A 189 -32.71 -12.93 6.86
N ALA A 190 -32.77 -12.68 8.18
CA ALA A 190 -33.22 -11.40 8.72
C ALA A 190 -32.21 -10.28 8.44
N VAL A 191 -30.91 -10.58 8.53
CA VAL A 191 -29.83 -9.65 8.14
C VAL A 191 -29.89 -9.39 6.64
N ARG A 192 -30.04 -10.45 5.83
CA ARG A 192 -30.15 -10.36 4.37
C ARG A 192 -31.30 -9.48 3.92
N ASP A 193 -32.48 -9.64 4.51
CA ASP A 193 -33.67 -8.88 4.12
C ASP A 193 -33.51 -7.38 4.41
N ARG A 194 -32.94 -7.01 5.56
CA ARG A 194 -32.59 -5.61 5.87
C ARG A 194 -31.56 -5.06 4.89
N PHE A 195 -30.50 -5.83 4.61
CA PHE A 195 -29.46 -5.44 3.67
C PHE A 195 -30.00 -5.23 2.25
N VAL A 196 -30.77 -6.19 1.72
CA VAL A 196 -31.37 -6.10 0.37
C VAL A 196 -32.28 -4.87 0.28
N LYS A 197 -33.12 -4.63 1.29
CA LYS A 197 -33.97 -3.43 1.34
C LYS A 197 -33.14 -2.15 1.33
N ALA A 198 -32.07 -2.10 2.13
CA ALA A 198 -31.19 -0.93 2.20
C ALA A 198 -30.42 -0.69 0.89
N VAL A 199 -29.95 -1.75 0.21
CA VAL A 199 -29.26 -1.64 -1.09
C VAL A 199 -30.22 -1.21 -2.20
N LEU A 200 -31.43 -1.78 -2.28
CA LEU A 200 -32.43 -1.38 -3.28
C LEU A 200 -32.81 0.10 -3.16
N ALA A 201 -32.87 0.62 -1.93
CA ALA A 201 -33.16 2.04 -1.69
C ALA A 201 -32.09 2.99 -2.26
N ARG A 202 -30.90 2.49 -2.64
CA ARG A 202 -29.82 3.28 -3.23
C ARG A 202 -29.84 3.34 -4.75
N GLY A 203 -30.55 2.43 -5.41
CA GLY A 203 -30.93 2.54 -6.83
C GLY A 203 -29.95 1.97 -7.88
N GLU A 204 -28.77 1.45 -7.50
CA GLU A 204 -27.82 0.86 -8.45
C GLU A 204 -28.16 -0.58 -8.85
N TYR A 205 -28.95 -1.30 -8.04
CA TYR A 205 -29.37 -2.67 -8.30
C TYR A 205 -30.82 -2.73 -8.77
N ALA A 206 -31.07 -3.48 -9.86
CA ALA A 206 -32.40 -3.62 -10.46
C ALA A 206 -33.31 -4.60 -9.69
N SER A 207 -32.74 -5.60 -9.01
CA SER A 207 -33.51 -6.64 -8.32
C SER A 207 -32.83 -7.18 -7.07
N ALA A 208 -33.65 -7.69 -6.14
CA ALA A 208 -33.17 -8.42 -4.96
C ALA A 208 -32.34 -9.67 -5.34
N GLY A 209 -32.71 -10.35 -6.43
CA GLY A 209 -31.99 -11.52 -6.92
C GLY A 209 -30.54 -11.19 -7.32
N ASP A 210 -30.34 -10.06 -7.99
CA ASP A 210 -28.99 -9.59 -8.37
C ASP A 210 -28.14 -9.25 -7.13
N ILE A 211 -28.75 -8.65 -6.11
CA ILE A 211 -28.07 -8.35 -4.84
C ILE A 211 -27.62 -9.64 -4.16
N VAL A 212 -28.51 -10.63 -4.02
CA VAL A 212 -28.18 -11.90 -3.35
C VAL A 212 -27.09 -12.66 -4.12
N LYS A 213 -27.13 -12.62 -5.46
CA LYS A 213 -26.07 -13.18 -6.30
C LYS A 213 -24.72 -12.50 -6.05
N ASP A 214 -24.68 -11.17 -6.06
CA ASP A 214 -23.45 -10.41 -5.83
C ASP A 214 -22.94 -10.57 -4.39
N VAL A 215 -23.83 -10.66 -3.39
CA VAL A 215 -23.47 -11.01 -2.00
C VAL A 215 -22.68 -12.33 -2.00
N GLY A 216 -23.14 -13.36 -2.71
CA GLY A 216 -22.40 -14.62 -2.84
C GLY A 216 -21.00 -14.44 -3.43
N ILE A 217 -20.89 -13.68 -4.53
CA ILE A 217 -19.62 -13.43 -5.24
C ILE A 217 -18.62 -12.69 -4.36
N TYR A 218 -19.01 -11.55 -3.79
CA TYR A 218 -18.10 -10.71 -3.00
C TYR A 218 -17.77 -11.33 -1.64
N THR A 219 -18.71 -12.05 -1.01
CA THR A 219 -18.39 -12.85 0.18
C THR A 219 -17.32 -13.87 -0.13
N GLN A 220 -17.45 -14.61 -1.24
CA GLN A 220 -16.45 -15.60 -1.62
C GLN A 220 -15.09 -14.97 -1.93
N ARG A 221 -15.06 -13.80 -2.58
CA ARG A 221 -13.81 -13.07 -2.85
C ARG A 221 -13.09 -12.69 -1.57
N LEU A 222 -13.81 -12.16 -0.59
CA LEU A 222 -13.25 -11.77 0.71
C LEU A 222 -12.74 -13.00 1.49
N VAL A 223 -13.51 -14.09 1.51
CA VAL A 223 -13.09 -15.37 2.10
C VAL A 223 -11.80 -15.89 1.46
N SER A 224 -11.76 -15.97 0.12
CA SER A 224 -10.58 -16.42 -0.62
C SER A 224 -9.36 -15.54 -0.34
N TYR A 225 -9.53 -14.21 -0.31
CA TYR A 225 -8.45 -13.28 0.00
C TYR A 225 -7.89 -13.51 1.40
N ASN A 226 -8.74 -13.66 2.41
CA ASN A 226 -8.33 -13.89 3.80
C ASN A 226 -7.65 -15.25 3.96
N ILE A 227 -8.15 -16.29 3.27
CA ILE A 227 -7.51 -17.62 3.26
C ILE A 227 -6.10 -17.53 2.69
N ILE A 228 -5.95 -16.98 1.47
CA ILE A 228 -4.67 -16.90 0.76
C ILE A 228 -3.62 -16.16 1.60
N ASN A 229 -4.03 -15.04 2.21
CA ASN A 229 -3.12 -14.16 2.95
C ASN A 229 -3.08 -14.42 4.46
N HIS A 230 -3.72 -15.48 4.96
CA HIS A 230 -3.65 -15.85 6.36
C HIS A 230 -2.21 -16.20 6.77
N SER A 231 -1.80 -15.69 7.92
CA SER A 231 -0.46 -15.87 8.50
C SER A 231 -0.55 -16.48 9.90
N ALA A 232 0.48 -17.21 10.29
CA ALA A 232 0.62 -17.68 11.67
C ALA A 232 0.95 -16.53 12.63
N THR A 233 1.64 -15.49 12.14
CA THR A 233 1.92 -14.27 12.90
C THR A 233 0.74 -13.32 12.74
N ASN A 234 0.07 -12.96 13.84
CA ASN A 234 -0.92 -11.88 13.82
C ASN A 234 -0.19 -10.53 13.68
N TYR A 235 -0.59 -9.73 12.69
CA TYR A 235 0.09 -8.47 12.38
C TYR A 235 -0.26 -7.37 13.37
N GLY A 236 -1.49 -7.36 13.89
CA GLY A 236 -2.00 -6.28 14.73
C GLY A 236 -2.06 -4.94 14.00
N TYR A 237 -1.90 -3.86 14.77
CA TYR A 237 -2.01 -2.48 14.29
C TYR A 237 -0.73 -1.96 13.63
N ALA A 238 -0.89 -0.97 12.75
CA ALA A 238 0.18 -0.20 12.07
C ALA A 238 1.08 -1.00 11.11
N ARG A 239 0.77 -2.28 10.88
CA ARG A 239 1.62 -3.19 10.11
C ARG A 239 0.82 -4.13 9.22
N LEU A 240 1.44 -4.51 8.12
CA LEU A 240 0.88 -5.44 7.15
C LEU A 240 2.03 -6.13 6.42
N ASP A 241 1.88 -7.42 6.10
CA ASP A 241 2.71 -8.00 5.04
C ASP A 241 2.20 -7.53 3.67
N ALA A 242 2.49 -6.27 3.35
CA ALA A 242 2.06 -5.64 2.10
C ALA A 242 2.70 -6.33 0.89
N PHE A 243 3.98 -6.70 0.99
CA PHE A 243 4.71 -7.39 -0.07
C PHE A 243 4.09 -8.75 -0.37
N GLY A 244 3.91 -9.60 0.64
CA GLY A 244 3.30 -10.91 0.51
C GLY A 244 1.90 -10.85 -0.10
N ARG A 245 1.11 -9.84 0.29
CA ARG A 245 -0.23 -9.60 -0.26
C ARG A 245 -0.23 -9.13 -1.70
N ILE A 246 0.64 -8.18 -2.06
CA ILE A 246 0.81 -7.72 -3.45
C ILE A 246 1.25 -8.90 -4.35
N TYR A 247 2.23 -9.68 -3.89
CA TYR A 247 2.71 -10.86 -4.58
C TYR A 247 1.60 -11.90 -4.76
N ASN A 248 0.86 -12.25 -3.71
CA ASN A 248 -0.25 -13.20 -3.80
C ASN A 248 -1.38 -12.72 -4.71
N ARG A 249 -1.70 -11.42 -4.67
CA ARG A 249 -2.67 -10.82 -5.61
C ARG A 249 -2.18 -10.91 -7.04
N THR A 250 -0.91 -10.60 -7.29
CA THR A 250 -0.29 -10.75 -8.60
C THR A 250 -0.41 -12.19 -9.08
N LEU A 251 0.02 -13.17 -8.28
CA LEU A 251 -0.08 -14.60 -8.63
C LEU A 251 -1.51 -15.01 -8.94
N GLN A 252 -2.49 -14.57 -8.15
CA GLN A 252 -3.89 -14.83 -8.42
C GLN A 252 -4.28 -14.37 -9.83
N HIS A 253 -3.87 -13.18 -10.25
CA HIS A 253 -4.18 -12.63 -11.57
C HIS A 253 -3.45 -13.32 -12.73
N LEU A 254 -2.32 -13.99 -12.48
CA LEU A 254 -1.54 -14.65 -13.54
C LEU A 254 -2.03 -16.06 -13.87
N LEU A 255 -2.76 -16.72 -12.97
CA LEU A 255 -3.22 -18.11 -13.14
C LEU A 255 -4.01 -18.31 -14.45
N ASN A 256 -3.68 -19.38 -15.17
CA ASN A 256 -4.41 -19.84 -16.35
C ASN A 256 -4.95 -21.28 -16.16
N ARG A 257 -5.85 -21.72 -17.04
CA ARG A 257 -6.54 -23.01 -16.89
C ARG A 257 -5.58 -24.20 -16.91
N SER A 258 -4.67 -24.24 -17.87
CA SER A 258 -3.72 -25.36 -18.04
C SER A 258 -2.84 -25.54 -16.80
N GLN A 259 -2.37 -24.44 -16.21
CA GLN A 259 -1.57 -24.50 -14.99
C GLN A 259 -2.39 -24.94 -13.78
N LEU A 260 -3.60 -24.39 -13.61
CA LEU A 260 -4.50 -24.82 -12.55
C LEU A 260 -4.79 -26.31 -12.66
N GLU A 261 -5.11 -26.81 -13.84
CA GLU A 261 -5.33 -28.23 -14.09
C GLU A 261 -4.13 -29.09 -13.68
N ALA A 262 -2.92 -28.69 -14.11
CA ALA A 262 -1.69 -29.41 -13.78
C ALA A 262 -1.41 -29.42 -12.27
N VAL A 263 -1.72 -28.34 -11.56
CA VAL A 263 -1.54 -28.27 -10.10
C VAL A 263 -2.59 -29.10 -9.38
N LEU A 264 -3.86 -28.97 -9.76
CA LEU A 264 -4.98 -29.67 -9.13
C LEU A 264 -4.89 -31.20 -9.28
N ARG A 265 -4.37 -31.70 -10.40
CA ARG A 265 -4.13 -33.15 -10.63
C ARG A 265 -3.15 -33.78 -9.63
N ASN A 266 -2.38 -32.99 -8.88
CA ASN A 266 -1.47 -33.52 -7.86
C ASN A 266 -2.18 -33.91 -6.55
N ILE A 267 -3.42 -33.48 -6.32
CA ILE A 267 -4.15 -33.75 -5.08
C ILE A 267 -5.59 -34.20 -5.29
N LEU A 268 -6.19 -33.87 -6.44
CA LEU A 268 -7.58 -34.18 -6.76
C LEU A 268 -7.65 -35.31 -7.80
N THR A 269 -8.72 -36.11 -7.76
CA THR A 269 -8.99 -37.10 -8.81
C THR A 269 -9.33 -36.40 -10.14
N PRO A 270 -9.20 -37.07 -11.29
CA PRO A 270 -9.57 -36.49 -12.58
C PRO A 270 -10.99 -35.90 -12.62
N GLU A 271 -11.95 -36.55 -11.95
CA GLU A 271 -13.35 -36.12 -11.85
C GLU A 271 -13.47 -34.84 -11.03
N GLN A 272 -12.78 -34.77 -9.88
CA GLN A 272 -12.73 -33.58 -9.03
C GLN A 272 -12.06 -32.40 -9.74
N VAL A 273 -11.02 -32.64 -10.54
CA VAL A 273 -10.38 -31.61 -11.37
C VAL A 273 -11.37 -31.10 -12.43
N ALA A 274 -12.10 -32.00 -13.09
CA ALA A 274 -13.11 -31.63 -14.07
C ALA A 274 -14.24 -30.79 -13.45
N GLU A 275 -14.71 -31.17 -12.24
CA GLU A 275 -15.69 -30.38 -11.47
C GLU A 275 -15.13 -29.00 -11.09
N ALA A 276 -13.90 -28.94 -10.57
CA ALA A 276 -13.25 -27.69 -10.19
C ALA A 276 -13.15 -26.72 -11.38
N LEU A 277 -12.80 -27.22 -12.57
CA LEU A 277 -12.57 -26.43 -13.78
C LEU A 277 -13.79 -26.34 -14.73
N ALA A 278 -14.97 -26.79 -14.29
CA ALA A 278 -16.19 -26.70 -15.07
C ALA A 278 -16.54 -25.23 -15.35
N GLY A 279 -16.75 -24.88 -16.64
CA GLY A 279 -17.10 -23.53 -17.09
C GLY A 279 -15.94 -22.52 -17.12
N ILE A 280 -14.70 -22.98 -16.95
CA ILE A 280 -13.51 -22.11 -16.94
C ILE A 280 -12.90 -22.05 -18.35
N GLY A 281 -12.70 -20.84 -18.91
CA GLY A 281 -12.02 -20.66 -20.20
C GLY A 281 -10.52 -20.90 -20.12
N ASN A 282 -9.78 -20.68 -21.21
CA ASN A 282 -8.31 -20.74 -21.19
C ASN A 282 -7.69 -19.62 -20.34
N THR A 283 -8.25 -18.41 -20.45
CA THR A 283 -8.03 -17.28 -19.56
C THR A 283 -9.07 -17.28 -18.45
N LEU A 284 -8.67 -16.84 -17.25
CA LEU A 284 -9.58 -16.76 -16.11
C LEU A 284 -9.89 -15.30 -15.80
N SER A 285 -11.19 -14.98 -15.77
CA SER A 285 -11.67 -13.77 -15.09
C SER A 285 -11.50 -13.89 -13.58
N SER A 286 -11.56 -12.77 -12.88
CA SER A 286 -11.50 -12.75 -11.41
C SER A 286 -12.60 -13.61 -10.76
N ALA A 287 -13.83 -13.58 -11.30
CA ALA A 287 -14.94 -14.40 -10.78
C ALA A 287 -14.73 -15.91 -10.99
N GLN A 288 -14.21 -16.32 -12.15
CA GLN A 288 -13.90 -17.72 -12.44
C GLN A 288 -12.82 -18.27 -11.50
N ARG A 289 -11.80 -17.47 -11.16
CA ARG A 289 -10.79 -17.87 -10.16
C ARG A 289 -11.39 -18.10 -8.78
N ASP A 290 -12.22 -17.17 -8.33
CA ASP A 290 -12.87 -17.24 -7.02
C ASP A 290 -13.74 -18.52 -6.92
N GLN A 291 -14.42 -18.90 -8.00
CA GLN A 291 -15.18 -20.16 -8.10
C GLN A 291 -14.30 -21.41 -8.01
N VAL A 292 -13.15 -21.44 -8.70
CA VAL A 292 -12.22 -22.57 -8.62
C VAL A 292 -11.71 -22.73 -7.18
N ILE A 293 -11.31 -21.64 -6.53
CA ILE A 293 -10.86 -21.67 -5.14
C ILE A 293 -11.98 -22.20 -4.23
N ALA A 294 -13.22 -21.71 -4.38
CA ALA A 294 -14.35 -22.17 -3.58
C ALA A 294 -14.63 -23.67 -3.74
N ARG A 295 -14.47 -24.22 -4.95
CA ARG A 295 -14.68 -25.65 -5.22
C ARG A 295 -13.58 -26.53 -4.63
N VAL A 296 -12.35 -26.02 -4.52
CA VAL A 296 -11.16 -26.78 -4.11
C VAL A 296 -10.86 -26.62 -2.62
N ALA A 297 -10.97 -25.42 -2.07
CA ALA A 297 -10.57 -25.07 -0.71
C ALA A 297 -11.65 -25.44 0.34
N ARG A 298 -12.09 -26.71 0.38
CA ARG A 298 -13.21 -27.17 1.23
C ARG A 298 -12.79 -27.51 2.66
N THR A 299 -11.58 -28.03 2.86
CA THR A 299 -11.06 -28.38 4.18
C THR A 299 -9.81 -27.56 4.55
N PRO A 300 -9.44 -27.47 5.84
CA PRO A 300 -8.17 -26.87 6.25
C PRO A 300 -6.95 -27.49 5.56
N ARG A 301 -7.01 -28.80 5.26
CA ARG A 301 -5.97 -29.51 4.52
C ARG A 301 -5.87 -29.03 3.08
N ASP A 302 -7.00 -28.89 2.39
CA ASP A 302 -7.04 -28.43 0.99
C ASP A 302 -6.57 -26.97 0.89
N ILE A 303 -6.99 -26.13 1.83
CA ILE A 303 -6.53 -24.74 1.96
C ILE A 303 -5.01 -24.69 2.12
N ALA A 304 -4.46 -25.43 3.09
CA ALA A 304 -3.03 -25.43 3.37
C ALA A 304 -2.21 -25.91 2.16
N TRP A 305 -2.74 -26.90 1.41
CA TRP A 305 -2.13 -27.36 0.19
C TRP A 305 -2.20 -26.32 -0.93
N LEU A 306 -3.39 -25.76 -1.21
CA LEU A 306 -3.58 -24.79 -2.29
C LEU A 306 -2.67 -23.57 -2.09
N LYS A 307 -2.56 -23.10 -0.84
CA LYS A 307 -1.65 -22.01 -0.46
C LYS A 307 -0.19 -22.36 -0.74
N ARG A 308 0.25 -23.56 -0.37
CA ARG A 308 1.64 -24.00 -0.57
C ARG A 308 1.99 -24.13 -2.05
N GLU A 309 1.05 -24.60 -2.88
CA GLU A 309 1.32 -24.83 -4.29
C GLU A 309 1.24 -23.55 -5.12
N LEU A 310 0.18 -22.75 -4.97
CA LEU A 310 -0.12 -21.63 -5.86
C LEU A 310 0.34 -20.26 -5.35
N PHE A 311 0.56 -20.13 -4.04
CA PHE A 311 0.77 -18.84 -3.39
C PHE A 311 2.01 -18.87 -2.51
N ILE A 312 2.38 -17.71 -1.97
CA ILE A 312 3.48 -17.57 -1.04
C ILE A 312 2.95 -17.33 0.37
N LYS A 313 3.79 -17.56 1.38
CA LYS A 313 3.45 -17.18 2.75
C LYS A 313 3.50 -15.66 2.84
N ALA A 314 2.41 -15.08 3.35
CA ALA A 314 2.42 -13.72 3.85
C ALA A 314 2.77 -13.81 5.34
N ASP A 315 4.05 -13.81 5.68
CA ASP A 315 4.56 -14.01 7.05
C ASP A 315 5.59 -12.96 7.49
N ALA A 316 5.68 -11.86 6.74
CA ALA A 316 6.63 -10.78 7.00
C ALA A 316 5.91 -9.42 7.19
N PRO A 317 5.19 -9.21 8.31
CA PRO A 317 4.52 -7.93 8.55
C PRO A 317 5.53 -6.79 8.66
N VAL A 318 5.30 -5.73 7.88
CA VAL A 318 6.10 -4.50 7.92
C VAL A 318 5.25 -3.30 8.30
N SER A 319 5.87 -2.32 8.95
CA SER A 319 5.27 -1.01 9.18
C SER A 319 5.06 -0.28 7.86
N TYR A 320 3.98 0.49 7.78
CA TYR A 320 3.77 1.39 6.66
C TYR A 320 4.91 2.42 6.63
N PRO A 321 5.65 2.58 5.52
CA PRO A 321 6.66 3.64 5.43
C PRO A 321 5.96 5.01 5.36
N PHE A 322 6.61 6.07 5.83
CA PHE A 322 6.12 7.43 5.57
C PHE A 322 6.36 7.85 4.11
N LEU A 323 5.58 8.81 3.62
CA LEU A 323 5.57 9.25 2.22
C LEU A 323 6.29 10.57 1.96
N TRP A 324 6.55 11.37 2.99
CA TRP A 324 7.38 12.56 2.80
C TRP A 324 8.76 12.13 2.30
N ASP A 325 9.31 12.95 1.40
CA ASP A 325 10.60 12.72 0.73
C ASP A 325 10.66 11.51 -0.23
N VAL A 326 9.59 10.74 -0.39
CA VAL A 326 9.57 9.57 -1.29
C VAL A 326 9.88 9.94 -2.75
N PRO A 327 9.30 11.01 -3.34
CA PRO A 327 9.62 11.41 -4.71
C PRO A 327 11.08 11.84 -4.91
N GLN A 328 11.79 12.18 -3.85
CA GLN A 328 13.18 12.64 -3.88
C GLN A 328 14.21 11.52 -3.72
N HIS A 329 13.77 10.29 -3.39
CA HIS A 329 14.66 9.13 -3.28
C HIS A 329 14.97 8.51 -4.64
N ASP A 330 16.14 7.89 -4.77
CA ASP A 330 16.49 7.05 -5.91
C ASP A 330 15.81 5.68 -5.90
N VAL A 331 15.70 5.07 -4.71
CA VAL A 331 14.97 3.82 -4.46
C VAL A 331 14.10 3.90 -3.20
N VAL A 332 12.99 3.15 -3.23
CA VAL A 332 11.97 3.19 -2.19
C VAL A 332 11.53 1.79 -1.74
N GLN A 333 10.57 1.76 -0.81
CA GLN A 333 10.19 0.59 -0.02
C GLN A 333 11.34 0.13 0.89
N TRP A 334 11.08 -0.85 1.77
CA TRP A 334 12.03 -1.21 2.84
C TRP A 334 13.35 -1.80 2.31
N ASN A 335 13.30 -2.56 1.22
CA ASN A 335 14.46 -3.23 0.62
C ASN A 335 14.95 -2.59 -0.70
N GLY A 336 14.40 -1.44 -1.09
CA GLY A 336 14.84 -0.75 -2.31
C GLY A 336 14.43 -1.46 -3.62
N ILE A 337 13.38 -2.28 -3.63
CA ILE A 337 12.86 -2.89 -4.87
C ILE A 337 12.22 -1.86 -5.81
N GLY A 338 11.62 -0.80 -5.27
CA GLY A 338 10.97 0.24 -6.07
C GLY A 338 11.99 1.24 -6.59
N ASN A 339 12.44 1.09 -7.83
CA ASN A 339 13.21 2.12 -8.53
C ASN A 339 12.32 3.35 -8.74
N ASN A 340 12.84 4.54 -8.43
CA ASN A 340 12.06 5.77 -8.50
C ASN A 340 12.33 6.60 -9.77
N ALA A 341 13.17 6.12 -10.70
CA ALA A 341 13.47 6.78 -11.96
C ALA A 341 12.47 6.42 -13.09
N GLY A 342 12.33 7.30 -14.07
CA GLY A 342 11.46 7.08 -15.24
C GLY A 342 10.01 6.78 -14.86
N LEU A 343 9.47 5.65 -15.33
CA LEU A 343 8.11 5.18 -14.99
C LEU A 343 8.05 4.37 -13.67
N GLY A 344 9.16 4.21 -12.96
CA GLY A 344 9.28 3.47 -11.71
C GLY A 344 8.22 3.81 -10.65
N PRO A 345 7.96 5.11 -10.35
CA PRO A 345 6.92 5.50 -9.39
C PRO A 345 5.54 4.97 -9.76
N LEU A 346 5.15 5.07 -11.04
CA LEU A 346 3.86 4.57 -11.51
C LEU A 346 3.76 3.05 -11.44
N GLY A 347 4.83 2.34 -11.82
CA GLY A 347 4.86 0.87 -11.76
C GLY A 347 4.71 0.35 -10.33
N ARG A 348 5.45 0.96 -9.39
CA ARG A 348 5.34 0.65 -7.96
C ARG A 348 3.93 0.91 -7.44
N ASN A 349 3.39 2.10 -7.67
CA ASN A 349 2.06 2.48 -7.17
C ASN A 349 0.96 1.60 -7.78
N ALA A 350 1.07 1.23 -9.07
CA ALA A 350 0.16 0.27 -9.69
C ALA A 350 0.21 -1.09 -8.99
N GLY A 351 1.41 -1.56 -8.62
CA GLY A 351 1.61 -2.77 -7.82
C GLY A 351 0.93 -2.71 -6.46
N GLU A 352 1.04 -1.57 -5.78
CA GLU A 352 0.37 -1.32 -4.49
C GLU A 352 -1.15 -1.33 -4.64
N VAL A 353 -1.70 -0.68 -5.67
CA VAL A 353 -3.14 -0.71 -5.97
C VAL A 353 -3.62 -2.15 -6.24
N ILE A 354 -2.89 -2.97 -7.00
CA ILE A 354 -3.21 -4.40 -7.18
C ILE A 354 -3.31 -5.12 -5.83
N GLY A 355 -2.39 -4.82 -4.91
CA GLY A 355 -2.39 -5.35 -3.53
C GLY A 355 -3.60 -4.92 -2.71
N VAL A 356 -4.09 -3.69 -2.90
CA VAL A 356 -5.31 -3.14 -2.28
C VAL A 356 -6.53 -3.21 -3.19
N PHE A 357 -6.74 -4.38 -3.80
CA PHE A 357 -7.96 -4.70 -4.56
C PHE A 357 -8.09 -3.94 -5.90
N GLY A 358 -7.00 -3.64 -6.58
CA GLY A 358 -7.03 -3.38 -8.02
C GLY A 358 -7.40 -4.66 -8.77
N THR A 359 -8.17 -4.53 -9.85
CA THR A 359 -8.54 -5.65 -10.71
C THR A 359 -7.68 -5.67 -11.96
N LEU A 360 -7.17 -6.86 -12.26
CA LEU A 360 -6.55 -7.20 -13.50
C LEU A 360 -7.40 -8.28 -14.21
N ASP A 361 -8.11 -7.90 -15.28
CA ASP A 361 -8.87 -8.80 -16.12
C ASP A 361 -8.20 -9.02 -17.49
N TRP A 362 -8.12 -10.29 -17.90
CA TRP A 362 -7.41 -10.73 -19.09
C TRP A 362 -8.39 -11.30 -20.10
N HIS A 363 -8.26 -10.87 -21.35
CA HIS A 363 -9.13 -11.30 -22.44
C HIS A 363 -8.31 -11.65 -23.68
N GLU A 364 -8.70 -12.72 -24.37
CA GLU A 364 -8.15 -13.02 -25.69
C GLU A 364 -8.63 -11.96 -26.68
N ALA A 365 -7.73 -11.38 -27.45
CA ALA A 365 -8.05 -10.40 -28.48
C ALA A 365 -7.25 -10.68 -29.76
N ASP A 366 -7.85 -10.39 -30.90
CA ASP A 366 -7.13 -10.40 -32.17
C ASP A 366 -6.38 -9.06 -32.33
N THR A 367 -5.06 -9.13 -32.45
CA THR A 367 -4.23 -8.00 -32.90
C THR A 367 -3.79 -8.20 -34.32
N TYR A 368 -3.83 -7.11 -35.09
CA TYR A 368 -3.36 -7.09 -36.46
C TYR A 368 -1.90 -6.65 -36.48
N SER A 369 -1.01 -7.51 -36.98
CA SER A 369 0.42 -7.22 -37.04
C SER A 369 0.95 -7.37 -38.46
N LEU A 370 1.54 -6.30 -38.98
CA LEU A 370 2.24 -6.34 -40.27
C LEU A 370 3.50 -7.20 -40.22
N SER A 371 4.17 -7.26 -39.06
CA SER A 371 5.37 -8.07 -38.89
C SER A 371 5.06 -9.57 -38.83
N SER A 372 3.91 -9.99 -38.28
CA SER A 372 3.49 -11.39 -38.33
C SER A 372 3.05 -11.82 -39.73
N LEU A 373 2.48 -10.90 -40.51
CA LEU A 373 2.20 -11.11 -41.93
C LEU A 373 3.49 -11.35 -42.73
N LEU A 374 4.50 -10.50 -42.51
CA LEU A 374 5.82 -10.65 -43.14
C LEU A 374 6.56 -11.92 -42.70
N ALA A 375 6.29 -12.40 -41.48
CA ALA A 375 6.83 -13.65 -40.95
C ALA A 375 6.00 -14.90 -41.32
N GLY A 376 4.98 -14.77 -42.20
CA GLY A 376 4.16 -15.90 -42.66
C GLY A 376 3.17 -16.46 -41.64
N GLN A 377 2.97 -15.79 -40.50
CA GLN A 377 2.08 -16.22 -39.41
C GLN A 377 0.67 -15.61 -39.50
N GLY A 378 0.30 -15.04 -40.66
CA GLY A 378 -0.99 -14.39 -40.90
C GLY A 378 -1.09 -12.97 -40.32
N VAL A 379 -2.13 -12.22 -40.73
CA VAL A 379 -2.35 -10.82 -40.31
C VAL A 379 -2.94 -10.74 -38.89
N LYS A 380 -3.69 -11.78 -38.47
CA LYS A 380 -4.33 -11.85 -37.15
C LYS A 380 -3.51 -12.75 -36.23
N GLN A 381 -3.04 -12.19 -35.12
CA GLN A 381 -2.52 -12.97 -34.01
C GLN A 381 -3.43 -12.81 -32.81
N ARG A 382 -3.75 -13.94 -32.17
CA ARG A 382 -4.37 -13.95 -30.85
C ARG A 382 -3.34 -13.45 -29.86
N THR A 383 -3.58 -12.28 -29.30
CA THR A 383 -2.82 -11.74 -28.18
C THR A 383 -3.70 -11.67 -26.96
N ILE A 384 -3.08 -11.78 -25.79
CA ILE A 384 -3.76 -11.55 -24.53
C ILE A 384 -3.76 -10.03 -24.32
N ARG A 385 -4.96 -9.43 -24.31
CA ARG A 385 -5.16 -8.06 -23.86
C ARG A 385 -5.56 -8.05 -22.39
N PHE A 386 -5.36 -6.89 -21.79
CA PHE A 386 -5.43 -6.70 -20.37
C PHE A 386 -6.19 -5.39 -20.09
N ASP A 387 -7.19 -5.46 -19.21
CA ASP A 387 -7.94 -4.31 -18.70
C ASP A 387 -7.70 -4.17 -17.19
N SER A 388 -7.44 -2.94 -16.77
CA SER A 388 -7.09 -2.61 -15.39
C SER A 388 -8.06 -1.59 -14.81
N SER A 389 -8.40 -1.76 -13.53
CA SER A 389 -9.10 -0.71 -12.77
C SER A 389 -8.16 0.41 -12.31
N VAL A 390 -6.84 0.20 -12.35
CA VAL A 390 -5.84 1.15 -11.82
C VAL A 390 -5.88 2.50 -12.53
N ASN A 391 -6.06 3.57 -11.75
CA ASN A 391 -6.14 4.94 -12.28
C ASN A 391 -4.75 5.59 -12.38
N VAL A 392 -4.06 5.32 -13.48
CA VAL A 392 -2.69 5.80 -13.73
C VAL A 392 -2.58 7.34 -13.73
N GLU A 393 -3.61 8.06 -14.17
CA GLU A 393 -3.60 9.54 -14.14
C GLU A 393 -3.55 10.05 -12.70
N ASN A 394 -4.40 9.51 -11.83
CA ASN A 394 -4.45 9.90 -10.43
C ASN A 394 -3.18 9.49 -9.70
N LEU A 395 -2.62 8.31 -9.97
CA LEU A 395 -1.32 7.90 -9.41
C LEU A 395 -0.20 8.89 -9.76
N ARG A 396 -0.15 9.37 -11.02
CA ARG A 396 0.80 10.41 -11.44
C ARG A 396 0.58 11.74 -10.71
N LEU A 397 -0.68 12.13 -10.51
CA LEU A 397 -1.02 13.36 -9.79
C LEU A 397 -0.66 13.26 -8.30
N ILE A 398 -0.82 12.09 -7.69
CA ILE A 398 -0.39 11.83 -6.31
C ILE A 398 1.12 12.03 -6.18
N GLU A 399 1.93 11.40 -7.03
CA GLU A 399 3.39 11.58 -7.03
C GLU A 399 3.79 13.06 -7.15
N SER A 400 3.14 13.78 -8.07
CA SER A 400 3.39 15.22 -8.27
C SER A 400 3.06 16.06 -7.03
N ARG A 401 2.04 15.69 -6.24
CA ARG A 401 1.69 16.42 -5.00
C ARG A 401 2.59 16.01 -3.84
N LEU A 402 2.91 14.72 -3.71
CA LEU A 402 3.84 14.22 -2.71
C LEU A 402 5.22 14.89 -2.82
N ALA A 403 5.62 15.33 -4.01
CA ALA A 403 6.89 16.06 -4.18
C ALA A 403 6.97 17.34 -3.33
N SER A 404 5.83 17.97 -3.03
CA SER A 404 5.72 19.16 -2.19
C SER A 404 5.50 18.86 -0.71
N LEU A 405 5.17 17.62 -0.36
CA LEU A 405 4.96 17.20 1.03
C LEU A 405 6.28 17.24 1.78
N GLN A 406 6.30 17.94 2.90
CA GLN A 406 7.44 17.95 3.78
C GLN A 406 7.17 17.10 5.03
N SER A 407 8.20 16.51 5.63
CA SER A 407 8.10 15.78 6.91
C SER A 407 7.52 16.65 8.06
N PRO A 408 6.94 16.10 9.14
CA PRO A 408 6.46 16.93 10.24
C PRO A 408 7.60 17.40 11.14
N GLN A 409 7.61 18.68 11.52
CA GLN A 409 8.52 19.18 12.58
C GLN A 409 7.96 18.87 13.97
N TRP A 410 8.85 18.76 14.96
CA TRP A 410 8.45 18.60 16.36
C TRP A 410 7.62 19.80 16.85
N PRO A 411 6.35 19.60 17.25
CA PRO A 411 5.45 20.69 17.60
C PRO A 411 5.74 21.22 19.00
N ARG A 412 6.71 22.14 19.12
CA ARG A 412 7.09 22.78 20.39
C ARG A 412 5.93 23.49 21.09
N SER A 413 4.93 23.97 20.34
CA SER A 413 3.71 24.57 20.88
C SER A 413 2.80 23.56 21.58
N VAL A 414 2.89 22.27 21.24
CA VAL A 414 2.07 21.18 21.80
C VAL A 414 2.82 20.46 22.92
N PHE A 415 4.08 20.08 22.68
CA PHE A 415 4.88 19.34 23.65
C PHE A 415 5.60 20.24 24.67
N GLY A 416 5.62 21.56 24.44
CA GLY A 416 6.30 22.56 25.27
C GLY A 416 7.70 22.86 24.79
N ALA A 417 8.15 24.11 24.95
CA ALA A 417 9.47 24.55 24.45
C ALA A 417 10.65 23.81 25.12
N ALA A 418 10.48 23.39 26.38
CA ALA A 418 11.49 22.64 27.15
C ALA A 418 11.54 21.14 26.80
N SER A 419 10.75 20.66 25.83
CA SER A 419 10.76 19.25 25.40
C SER A 419 11.99 18.84 24.59
N ILE A 420 12.81 19.82 24.19
CA ILE A 420 14.10 19.65 23.52
C ILE A 420 15.10 20.60 24.19
N ASP A 421 16.23 20.08 24.63
CA ASP A 421 17.35 20.87 25.16
C ASP A 421 18.36 21.18 24.04
N ALA A 422 18.64 22.46 23.80
CA ALA A 422 19.54 22.90 22.74
C ALA A 422 20.99 22.41 22.92
N ALA A 423 21.47 22.30 24.16
CA ALA A 423 22.79 21.76 24.44
C ALA A 423 22.84 20.25 24.20
N ARG A 424 21.75 19.53 24.49
CA ARG A 424 21.59 18.11 24.12
C ARG A 424 21.61 17.93 22.61
N VAL A 425 20.88 18.74 21.85
CA VAL A 425 20.86 18.69 20.38
C VAL A 425 22.28 18.80 19.79
N LEU A 426 23.10 19.74 20.27
CA LEU A 426 24.48 19.90 19.79
C LEU A 426 25.40 18.71 20.12
N ARG A 427 25.19 18.06 21.27
CA ARG A 427 25.93 16.84 21.62
C ARG A 427 25.42 15.64 20.80
N GLY A 428 24.11 15.52 20.66
CA GLY A 428 23.43 14.52 19.85
C GLY A 428 23.83 14.58 18.38
N GLU A 429 23.99 15.78 17.80
CA GLU A 429 24.48 15.95 16.43
C GLU A 429 25.86 15.32 16.23
N ARG A 430 26.78 15.49 17.18
CA ARG A 430 28.11 14.86 17.11
C ARG A 430 28.02 13.35 17.20
N LEU A 431 27.18 12.83 18.09
CA LEU A 431 26.93 11.39 18.20
C LEU A 431 26.31 10.85 16.90
N PHE A 432 25.36 11.57 16.31
CA PHE A 432 24.71 11.21 15.06
C PHE A 432 25.72 11.14 13.91
N ASN A 433 26.58 12.14 13.78
CA ASN A 433 27.62 12.16 12.77
C ASN A 433 28.62 11.01 12.92
N ASN A 434 28.87 10.57 14.15
CA ASN A 434 29.79 9.46 14.44
C ASN A 434 29.19 8.07 14.22
N HIS A 435 27.88 7.90 14.43
CA HIS A 435 27.24 6.58 14.49
C HIS A 435 26.15 6.33 13.45
N CYS A 436 25.55 7.37 12.88
CA CYS A 436 24.32 7.27 12.10
C CYS A 436 24.43 7.84 10.68
N ALA A 437 25.17 8.94 10.51
CA ALA A 437 25.23 9.70 9.27
C ALA A 437 25.80 8.92 8.06
N SER A 438 26.51 7.81 8.29
CA SER A 438 27.00 6.95 7.21
C SER A 438 25.88 6.23 6.46
N CYS A 439 24.73 5.98 7.12
CA CYS A 439 23.58 5.28 6.54
C CYS A 439 22.35 6.17 6.39
N HIS A 440 22.20 7.17 7.26
CA HIS A 440 21.05 8.06 7.30
C HIS A 440 21.42 9.43 6.75
N ALA A 441 20.97 9.71 5.52
CA ALA A 441 21.22 10.99 4.86
C ALA A 441 20.62 12.16 5.66
N SER A 442 21.43 13.20 5.86
CA SER A 442 20.96 14.51 6.33
C SER A 442 20.44 15.30 5.13
N ILE A 443 19.22 15.83 5.23
CA ILE A 443 18.56 16.54 4.13
C ILE A 443 17.94 17.85 4.64
N ASP A 444 17.92 18.85 3.76
CA ASP A 444 17.03 19.99 3.95
C ASP A 444 15.65 19.63 3.41
N ARG A 445 14.74 19.37 4.35
CA ARG A 445 13.33 19.06 4.07
C ARG A 445 12.59 20.09 3.21
N SER A 446 13.03 21.35 3.23
CA SER A 446 12.36 22.45 2.54
C SER A 446 12.87 22.64 1.12
N SER A 447 14.05 22.08 0.81
CA SER A 447 14.65 22.18 -0.50
C SER A 447 13.86 21.34 -1.52
N PRO A 448 13.31 21.94 -2.59
CA PRO A 448 12.66 21.19 -3.66
C PRO A 448 13.67 20.36 -4.47
N GLU A 449 14.93 20.79 -4.52
CA GLU A 449 16.02 20.15 -5.26
C GLU A 449 16.69 19.00 -4.49
N ARG A 450 16.23 18.68 -3.27
CA ARG A 450 16.82 17.59 -2.49
C ARG A 450 16.74 16.27 -3.26
N ARG A 451 17.84 15.53 -3.24
CA ARG A 451 17.98 14.19 -3.83
C ARG A 451 18.56 13.28 -2.78
N ILE A 452 17.92 12.14 -2.57
CA ILE A 452 18.26 11.23 -1.49
C ILE A 452 18.74 9.94 -2.10
N VAL A 453 20.03 9.67 -1.90
CA VAL A 453 20.61 8.38 -2.27
C VAL A 453 20.49 7.45 -1.07
N ALA A 454 19.74 6.37 -1.26
CA ALA A 454 19.56 5.34 -0.25
C ALA A 454 20.87 4.59 0.05
N TYR A 455 21.24 4.51 1.32
CA TYR A 455 22.26 3.55 1.74
C TYR A 455 21.61 2.18 1.96
N MET A 456 22.00 1.17 1.19
CA MET A 456 21.50 -0.19 1.31
C MET A 456 22.43 -1.02 2.20
N SER A 457 21.91 -1.54 3.30
CA SER A 457 22.64 -2.45 4.21
C SER A 457 22.12 -3.88 4.05
N LYS A 458 22.99 -4.83 3.75
CA LYS A 458 22.64 -6.26 3.76
C LYS A 458 22.12 -6.69 5.12
N VAL A 459 21.23 -7.67 5.11
CA VAL A 459 20.54 -8.16 6.31
C VAL A 459 21.52 -8.61 7.39
N GLU A 460 22.63 -9.25 7.04
CA GLU A 460 23.67 -9.67 7.98
C GLU A 460 24.32 -8.51 8.73
N GLU A 461 24.44 -7.36 8.09
CA GLU A 461 25.14 -6.21 8.64
C GLU A 461 24.24 -5.41 9.57
N VAL A 462 23.01 -5.11 9.13
CA VAL A 462 22.04 -4.40 9.96
C VAL A 462 21.51 -5.31 11.08
N GLY A 463 21.45 -6.63 10.86
CA GLY A 463 21.05 -7.62 11.86
C GLY A 463 19.56 -7.60 12.26
N THR A 464 18.74 -6.78 11.60
CA THR A 464 17.29 -6.73 11.83
C THR A 464 16.59 -7.95 11.25
N ASP A 465 15.32 -8.15 11.61
CA ASP A 465 14.51 -9.28 11.13
C ASP A 465 14.69 -9.55 9.61
N PRO A 466 15.09 -10.76 9.20
CA PRO A 466 15.44 -11.04 7.80
C PRO A 466 14.22 -11.37 6.94
N THR A 467 13.06 -11.68 7.53
CA THR A 467 12.00 -12.44 6.86
C THR A 467 11.44 -11.71 5.64
N MET A 468 11.21 -10.39 5.71
CA MET A 468 10.69 -9.63 4.56
C MET A 468 11.69 -9.62 3.39
N ALA A 469 12.95 -9.28 3.68
CA ALA A 469 14.00 -9.22 2.65
C ALA A 469 14.30 -10.61 2.04
N ASP A 470 14.28 -11.65 2.86
CA ASP A 470 14.41 -13.04 2.43
C ASP A 470 13.27 -13.47 1.49
N ASN A 471 12.03 -13.13 1.84
CA ASN A 471 10.85 -13.44 1.04
C ASN A 471 10.93 -12.82 -0.37
N SER A 472 11.47 -11.60 -0.50
CA SER A 472 11.64 -10.94 -1.80
C SER A 472 12.63 -11.64 -2.74
N VAL A 473 13.58 -12.42 -2.23
CA VAL A 473 14.57 -13.11 -3.07
C VAL A 473 14.33 -14.60 -3.20
N LYS A 474 13.69 -15.23 -2.22
CA LYS A 474 13.45 -16.69 -2.19
C LYS A 474 12.21 -17.11 -2.97
N TYR A 475 11.18 -16.26 -3.04
CA TYR A 475 9.90 -16.67 -3.57
C TYR A 475 9.86 -16.74 -5.10
N LEU A 476 9.41 -17.90 -5.58
CA LEU A 476 9.06 -18.16 -6.97
C LEU A 476 7.54 -18.33 -7.07
N GLY A 477 6.97 -17.91 -8.18
CA GLY A 477 5.55 -18.11 -8.46
C GLY A 477 5.31 -18.62 -9.88
N TYR A 478 4.13 -19.14 -10.14
CA TYR A 478 3.75 -19.57 -11.48
C TYR A 478 3.61 -18.36 -12.41
N SER A 479 4.33 -18.40 -13.55
CA SER A 479 4.33 -17.27 -14.48
C SER A 479 3.02 -17.11 -15.24
N GLY A 480 2.14 -18.12 -15.23
CA GLY A 480 0.82 -17.91 -15.78
C GLY A 480 0.80 -17.65 -17.27
N ILE A 481 -0.10 -16.74 -17.61
CA ILE A 481 -0.21 -16.02 -18.88
C ILE A 481 1.06 -15.25 -19.29
N LEU A 482 1.99 -14.96 -18.37
CA LEU A 482 3.25 -14.27 -18.67
C LEU A 482 4.37 -15.23 -19.06
N ARG A 483 4.12 -16.54 -19.08
CA ARG A 483 5.10 -17.52 -19.52
C ARG A 483 5.60 -17.20 -20.94
N ASN A 484 6.89 -17.43 -21.17
CA ASN A 484 7.64 -17.14 -22.40
C ASN A 484 7.81 -15.65 -22.72
N GLN A 485 7.47 -14.76 -21.79
CA GLN A 485 7.78 -13.34 -21.92
C GLN A 485 9.12 -13.01 -21.26
N TYR A 486 9.74 -11.92 -21.72
CA TYR A 486 10.96 -11.39 -21.13
C TYR A 486 10.64 -10.22 -20.20
N VAL A 487 11.40 -10.11 -19.11
CA VAL A 487 11.37 -8.96 -18.20
C VAL A 487 12.80 -8.53 -17.86
N GLY A 488 13.05 -7.23 -17.90
CA GLY A 488 14.35 -6.68 -17.55
C GLY A 488 14.64 -6.82 -16.05
N ALA A 489 15.86 -7.22 -15.72
CA ALA A 489 16.45 -7.15 -14.39
C ALA A 489 17.78 -6.36 -14.47
N GLY A 490 18.37 -6.04 -13.32
CA GLY A 490 19.60 -5.23 -13.24
C GLY A 490 20.79 -5.83 -14.00
N VAL A 491 20.77 -7.14 -14.25
CA VAL A 491 21.85 -7.92 -14.88
C VAL A 491 21.49 -8.47 -16.27
N GLY A 492 20.39 -8.01 -16.86
CA GLY A 492 19.88 -8.50 -18.14
C GLY A 492 18.43 -8.95 -18.08
N SER A 493 17.91 -9.48 -19.19
CA SER A 493 16.51 -9.92 -19.26
C SER A 493 16.35 -11.35 -18.76
N ILE A 494 15.32 -11.58 -17.95
CA ILE A 494 14.90 -12.91 -17.49
C ILE A 494 13.79 -13.41 -18.43
N LEU A 495 13.94 -14.63 -18.94
CA LEU A 495 12.86 -15.35 -19.61
C LEU A 495 11.96 -16.00 -18.55
N LEU A 496 10.68 -15.65 -18.55
CA LEU A 496 9.70 -16.19 -17.61
C LEU A 496 9.29 -17.62 -18.02
N ASP A 497 9.87 -18.65 -17.40
CA ASP A 497 9.45 -20.04 -17.61
C ASP A 497 8.24 -20.43 -16.72
N LYS A 498 8.00 -21.71 -16.44
CA LYS A 498 6.86 -22.21 -15.66
C LYS A 498 6.74 -21.55 -14.29
N LYS A 499 7.86 -21.40 -13.58
CA LYS A 499 7.99 -20.60 -12.36
C LYS A 499 9.09 -19.57 -12.56
N ALA A 500 8.91 -18.39 -11.99
CA ALA A 500 9.88 -17.30 -12.05
C ALA A 500 9.94 -16.54 -10.72
N PRO A 501 11.01 -15.76 -10.45
CA PRO A 501 11.08 -14.89 -9.29
C PRO A 501 9.86 -13.98 -9.19
N ILE A 502 9.27 -13.90 -8.00
CA ILE A 502 8.01 -13.17 -7.83
C ILE A 502 8.16 -11.67 -8.14
N ALA A 503 9.33 -11.09 -7.85
CA ALA A 503 9.69 -9.73 -8.22
C ALA A 503 9.62 -9.51 -9.74
N ALA A 504 10.09 -10.49 -10.53
CA ALA A 504 10.05 -10.44 -11.99
C ALA A 504 8.60 -10.45 -12.51
N LEU A 505 7.76 -11.31 -11.91
CA LEU A 505 6.33 -11.42 -12.24
C LEU A 505 5.57 -10.13 -11.90
N LEU A 506 5.85 -9.53 -10.74
CA LEU A 506 5.27 -8.26 -10.33
C LEU A 506 5.69 -7.12 -11.27
N THR A 507 6.98 -7.00 -11.57
CA THR A 507 7.49 -6.01 -12.53
C THR A 507 6.77 -6.15 -13.87
N LYS A 508 6.63 -7.39 -14.37
CA LYS A 508 5.96 -7.60 -15.66
C LYS A 508 4.47 -7.25 -15.58
N ALA A 509 3.75 -7.70 -14.56
CA ALA A 509 2.34 -7.39 -14.38
C ALA A 509 2.08 -5.88 -14.27
N THR A 510 2.91 -5.16 -13.50
CA THR A 510 2.78 -3.69 -13.33
C THR A 510 3.14 -2.94 -14.60
N THR A 511 4.18 -3.34 -15.34
CA THR A 511 4.45 -2.75 -16.67
C THR A 511 3.29 -2.94 -17.63
N SER A 512 2.66 -4.12 -17.64
CA SER A 512 1.46 -4.36 -18.44
C SER A 512 0.29 -3.46 -18.03
N VAL A 513 0.11 -3.14 -16.75
CA VAL A 513 -0.88 -2.14 -16.31
C VAL A 513 -0.60 -0.76 -16.91
N LEU A 514 0.66 -0.32 -16.92
CA LEU A 514 1.01 0.99 -17.49
C LEU A 514 0.78 1.06 -19.01
N GLU A 515 0.80 -0.07 -19.70
CA GLU A 515 0.48 -0.17 -21.12
C GLU A 515 -1.04 -0.17 -21.39
N THR A 516 -1.87 -0.44 -20.38
CA THR A 516 -3.33 -0.40 -20.52
C THR A 516 -3.88 1.01 -20.62
N ARG A 517 -4.95 1.12 -21.41
CA ARG A 517 -5.68 2.37 -21.62
C ARG A 517 -7.02 2.24 -20.94
N ASP A 518 -7.47 3.31 -20.32
CA ASP A 518 -8.73 3.36 -19.59
C ASP A 518 -9.90 2.80 -20.44
N PRO A 519 -10.54 1.69 -20.01
CA PRO A 519 -11.57 1.01 -20.78
C PRO A 519 -12.89 1.79 -20.81
N ASP A 520 -13.15 2.65 -19.83
CA ASP A 520 -14.41 3.38 -19.68
C ASP A 520 -14.48 4.65 -20.54
N LYS A 521 -13.37 5.03 -21.18
CA LYS A 521 -13.27 6.25 -22.01
C LYS A 521 -13.39 5.96 -23.50
N SER A 522 -13.83 6.94 -24.30
CA SER A 522 -13.85 6.80 -25.77
C SER A 522 -12.46 6.52 -26.35
N PHE A 523 -12.38 5.90 -27.55
CA PHE A 523 -11.10 5.52 -28.17
C PHE A 523 -10.12 6.70 -28.29
N VAL A 524 -10.56 7.83 -28.84
CA VAL A 524 -9.68 9.01 -29.02
C VAL A 524 -9.20 9.54 -27.68
N GLN A 525 -10.12 9.65 -26.70
CA GLN A 525 -9.82 10.16 -25.38
C GLN A 525 -8.83 9.26 -24.62
N ARG A 526 -9.06 7.95 -24.58
CA ARG A 526 -8.19 7.01 -23.86
C ARG A 526 -6.76 7.01 -24.42
N TRP A 527 -6.60 7.17 -25.74
CA TRP A 527 -5.27 7.25 -26.37
C TRP A 527 -4.55 8.57 -26.08
N ALA A 528 -5.25 9.70 -26.22
CA ALA A 528 -4.67 11.01 -25.96
C ALA A 528 -4.27 11.17 -24.48
N GLU A 529 -5.13 10.74 -23.56
CA GLU A 529 -4.84 10.79 -22.12
C GLU A 529 -3.69 9.86 -21.73
N TRP A 530 -3.66 8.63 -22.26
CA TRP A 530 -2.58 7.69 -21.98
C TRP A 530 -1.22 8.22 -22.47
N LEU A 531 -1.12 8.69 -23.72
CA LEU A 531 0.13 9.27 -24.25
C LEU A 531 0.61 10.46 -23.41
N ARG A 532 -0.32 11.36 -23.04
CA ARG A 532 -0.04 12.50 -22.16
C ARG A 532 0.45 12.05 -20.78
N ASN A 533 -0.16 11.03 -20.19
CA ASN A 533 0.24 10.52 -18.88
C ASN A 533 1.63 9.88 -18.92
N MET A 534 1.93 9.07 -19.94
CA MET A 534 3.25 8.47 -20.11
C MET A 534 4.33 9.53 -20.33
N ALA A 535 4.07 10.51 -21.21
CA ALA A 535 4.99 11.62 -21.45
C ALA A 535 5.23 12.44 -20.17
N LYS A 536 4.16 12.84 -19.46
CA LYS A 536 4.30 13.62 -18.22
C LYS A 536 4.99 12.85 -17.10
N ALA A 537 4.71 11.56 -16.96
CA ALA A 537 5.35 10.72 -15.94
C ALA A 537 6.84 10.52 -16.23
N PHE A 538 7.20 10.27 -17.49
CA PHE A 538 8.59 10.04 -17.86
C PHE A 538 9.42 11.33 -17.84
N PHE A 539 8.95 12.40 -18.48
CA PHE A 539 9.69 13.66 -18.60
C PHE A 539 9.58 14.55 -17.36
N GLY A 540 8.51 14.41 -16.57
CA GLY A 540 8.34 15.13 -15.30
C GLY A 540 9.06 14.49 -14.11
N ASN A 541 9.67 13.31 -14.27
CA ASN A 541 10.44 12.68 -13.22
C ASN A 541 11.88 13.19 -13.20
N GLU A 542 12.22 13.87 -12.11
CA GLU A 542 13.54 14.46 -11.90
C GLU A 542 14.57 13.41 -11.45
N ILE A 543 14.14 12.29 -10.87
CA ILE A 543 15.00 11.19 -10.48
C ILE A 543 15.47 10.44 -11.73
N LYS A 544 16.80 10.24 -11.80
CA LYS A 544 17.46 9.48 -12.85
C LYS A 544 17.92 8.14 -12.32
N ALA A 545 18.06 7.18 -13.23
CA ALA A 545 18.56 5.87 -12.87
C ALA A 545 19.97 5.99 -12.28
N SER A 546 20.15 5.42 -11.10
CA SER A 546 21.42 5.40 -10.35
C SER A 546 21.72 3.98 -9.89
N ASN A 547 22.99 3.73 -9.58
CA ASN A 547 23.39 2.51 -8.89
C ASN A 547 23.00 2.63 -7.41
N LYS A 548 22.47 1.55 -6.82
CA LYS A 548 22.25 1.49 -5.37
C LYS A 548 23.59 1.66 -4.64
N GLN A 549 23.62 2.48 -3.60
CA GLN A 549 24.79 2.67 -2.73
C GLN A 549 24.69 1.82 -1.47
N GLY A 550 25.81 1.65 -0.78
CA GLY A 550 25.90 0.90 0.48
C GLY A 550 26.49 -0.50 0.35
N ASN A 551 26.44 -1.27 1.44
CA ASN A 551 26.97 -2.63 1.51
C ASN A 551 25.84 -3.66 1.37
N TYR A 552 25.58 -4.07 0.14
CA TYR A 552 24.55 -5.07 -0.18
C TYR A 552 25.11 -6.11 -1.16
N THR A 553 24.44 -7.27 -1.25
CA THR A 553 24.79 -8.29 -2.23
C THR A 553 24.36 -7.84 -3.62
N ILE A 554 25.32 -7.66 -4.53
CA ILE A 554 25.03 -7.24 -5.90
C ILE A 554 24.21 -8.29 -6.66
N ASP A 555 23.38 -7.83 -7.59
CA ASP A 555 22.68 -8.73 -8.50
C ASP A 555 23.70 -9.40 -9.44
N THR A 556 23.50 -10.70 -9.70
CA THR A 556 24.31 -11.47 -10.65
C THR A 556 23.40 -12.22 -11.61
N THR A 557 23.93 -12.71 -12.74
CA THR A 557 23.14 -13.50 -13.70
C THR A 557 22.55 -14.79 -13.10
N ILE A 558 23.14 -15.32 -12.02
CA ILE A 558 22.64 -16.48 -11.28
C ILE A 558 21.61 -16.07 -10.22
N ALA A 559 21.75 -14.88 -9.63
CA ALA A 559 20.87 -14.34 -8.60
C ALA A 559 20.47 -12.88 -8.93
N PRO A 560 19.52 -12.66 -9.87
CA PRO A 560 19.24 -11.34 -10.46
C PRO A 560 18.49 -10.37 -9.55
N TYR A 561 18.15 -10.79 -8.33
CA TYR A 561 17.48 -9.99 -7.30
C TYR A 561 18.17 -10.05 -5.93
N ALA A 562 19.43 -10.51 -5.87
CA ALA A 562 20.18 -10.64 -4.62
C ALA A 562 20.26 -9.30 -3.83
N SER A 563 20.22 -8.17 -4.54
CA SER A 563 20.25 -6.82 -3.96
C SER A 563 19.02 -6.45 -3.13
N LEU A 564 17.94 -7.24 -3.21
CA LEU A 564 16.75 -7.06 -2.39
C LEU A 564 16.90 -7.66 -1.00
N ARG A 565 17.94 -8.46 -0.76
CA ARG A 565 18.24 -9.00 0.56
C ARG A 565 19.02 -7.97 1.41
N ALA A 566 18.43 -6.78 1.53
CA ALA A 566 18.98 -5.61 2.19
C ALA A 566 17.86 -4.71 2.71
N TYR A 567 18.20 -3.79 3.60
CA TYR A 567 17.31 -2.75 4.11
C TYR A 567 17.90 -1.36 3.85
N LYS A 568 17.02 -0.42 3.51
CA LYS A 568 17.40 0.97 3.23
C LYS A 568 17.55 1.79 4.52
N GLY A 569 18.72 2.40 4.71
CA GLY A 569 18.93 3.58 5.54
C GLY A 569 18.31 4.81 4.86
N ARG A 570 17.31 5.41 5.51
CA ARG A 570 16.54 6.55 4.99
C ARG A 570 16.86 7.83 5.76
N ALA A 571 16.55 8.98 5.18
CA ALA A 571 16.56 10.25 5.91
C ALA A 571 15.61 10.19 7.12
N LEU A 572 15.99 10.86 8.20
CA LEU A 572 15.32 10.76 9.51
C LEU A 572 14.50 12.00 9.88
N ASN A 573 14.30 12.94 8.95
CA ASN A 573 13.44 14.08 9.21
C ASN A 573 12.01 13.62 9.53
N GLY A 574 11.43 14.15 10.61
CA GLY A 574 10.11 13.76 11.09
C GLY A 574 10.02 12.35 11.68
N ILE A 575 11.14 11.67 11.95
CA ILE A 575 11.16 10.30 12.51
C ILE A 575 10.44 10.19 13.87
N TRP A 576 10.36 11.29 14.62
CA TRP A 576 9.62 11.33 15.89
C TRP A 576 8.14 10.90 15.73
N ALA A 577 7.56 11.10 14.55
CA ALA A 577 6.16 10.84 14.25
C ALA A 577 5.87 9.45 13.65
N THR A 578 6.85 8.53 13.65
CA THR A 578 6.77 7.29 12.88
C THR A 578 6.80 6.02 13.71
N ALA A 579 6.54 6.12 15.01
CA ALA A 579 6.47 4.95 15.87
C ALA A 579 5.35 3.98 15.44
N PRO A 580 5.51 2.66 15.65
CA PRO A 580 6.71 1.97 16.15
C PRO A 580 7.86 1.90 15.12
N TYR A 581 9.07 1.65 15.62
CA TYR A 581 10.32 1.73 14.86
C TYR A 581 10.82 0.37 14.35
N LEU A 582 11.83 0.43 13.47
CA LEU A 582 12.27 -0.64 12.54
C LEU A 582 11.25 -0.94 11.44
N HIS A 583 11.70 -1.69 10.43
CA HIS A 583 10.88 -2.00 9.26
C HIS A 583 9.62 -2.82 9.59
N ASN A 584 9.65 -3.56 10.69
CA ASN A 584 8.57 -4.41 11.19
C ASN A 584 7.91 -3.85 12.47
N GLY A 585 8.18 -2.60 12.86
CA GLY A 585 7.53 -1.95 14.00
C GLY A 585 7.73 -2.68 15.34
N SER A 586 8.86 -3.34 15.50
CA SER A 586 9.17 -4.21 16.64
C SER A 586 9.78 -3.48 17.84
N VAL A 587 9.95 -2.16 17.74
CA VAL A 587 10.49 -1.30 18.81
C VAL A 587 9.52 -0.14 19.09
N PRO A 588 8.98 0.01 20.31
CA PRO A 588 7.85 0.92 20.54
C PRO A 588 8.21 2.41 20.50
N THR A 589 9.41 2.79 20.95
CA THR A 589 9.84 4.20 21.07
C THR A 589 11.24 4.43 20.49
N LEU A 590 11.60 5.67 20.13
CA LEU A 590 12.97 5.97 19.69
C LEU A 590 13.97 5.73 20.80
N TYR A 591 13.61 6.05 22.05
CA TYR A 591 14.48 5.77 23.17
C TYR A 591 14.80 4.27 23.26
N ASP A 592 13.79 3.39 23.11
CA ASP A 592 14.02 1.95 23.12
C ASP A 592 14.86 1.49 21.91
N LEU A 593 14.77 2.16 20.76
CA LEU A 593 15.64 1.86 19.60
C LEU A 593 17.12 2.11 19.92
N LEU A 594 17.39 3.08 20.79
CA LEU A 594 18.72 3.41 21.29
C LEU A 594 19.15 2.53 22.50
N LEU A 595 18.45 1.42 22.75
CA LEU A 595 18.83 0.39 23.70
C LEU A 595 19.33 -0.87 22.97
N PRO A 596 20.19 -1.69 23.61
CA PRO A 596 20.52 -3.01 23.08
C PRO A 596 19.27 -3.87 22.94
N ALA A 597 19.27 -4.76 21.95
CA ALA A 597 18.13 -5.63 21.66
C ALA A 597 17.89 -6.69 22.74
N GLN A 598 18.95 -7.09 23.45
CA GLN A 598 18.90 -8.05 24.54
C GLN A 598 19.41 -7.42 25.82
N CYS A 599 18.76 -7.75 26.94
CA CYS A 599 19.23 -7.36 28.26
C CYS A 599 20.48 -8.19 28.61
N PRO A 600 21.57 -7.55 29.08
CA PRO A 600 22.71 -8.25 29.67
C PRO A 600 22.24 -9.19 30.78
N ALA A 601 22.71 -10.44 30.78
CA ALA A 601 22.30 -11.43 31.77
C ALA A 601 22.84 -11.09 33.18
N GLU A 602 24.00 -10.45 33.21
CA GLU A 602 24.76 -10.08 34.41
C GLU A 602 24.28 -8.77 35.07
N ASP A 603 23.60 -7.88 34.34
CA ASP A 603 23.15 -6.58 34.85
C ASP A 603 21.62 -6.45 34.82
N LYS A 604 20.98 -6.70 35.96
CA LYS A 604 19.53 -6.59 36.12
C LYS A 604 19.00 -5.15 36.05
N GLN A 605 19.88 -4.15 36.09
CA GLN A 605 19.52 -2.73 36.00
C GLN A 605 19.71 -2.18 34.58
N ALA A 606 20.34 -2.94 33.68
CA ALA A 606 20.56 -2.52 32.31
C ALA A 606 19.23 -2.37 31.55
N GLU A 607 19.08 -1.24 30.87
CA GLU A 607 17.95 -0.96 29.98
C GLU A 607 18.16 -1.67 28.63
N CYS A 608 17.17 -2.42 28.17
CA CYS A 608 17.15 -3.08 26.85
C CYS A 608 15.77 -2.96 26.20
N ARG A 609 15.67 -3.33 24.92
CA ARG A 609 14.39 -3.32 24.19
C ARG A 609 13.38 -4.27 24.81
N PRO A 610 12.09 -3.90 24.89
CA PRO A 610 11.06 -4.78 25.40
C PRO A 610 10.81 -5.96 24.45
N VAL A 611 10.65 -7.17 25.02
CA VAL A 611 10.28 -8.38 24.26
C VAL A 611 8.79 -8.42 23.95
N LYS A 612 7.97 -7.81 24.82
CA LYS A 612 6.53 -7.67 24.65
C LYS A 612 6.09 -6.25 24.99
N PHE A 613 5.14 -5.72 24.23
CA PHE A 613 4.53 -4.43 24.49
C PHE A 613 3.16 -4.35 23.82
N GLN A 614 2.32 -3.40 24.26
CA GLN A 614 1.01 -3.18 23.67
C GLN A 614 1.09 -2.24 22.46
N VAL A 615 0.32 -2.55 21.43
CA VAL A 615 0.16 -1.72 20.23
C VAL A 615 -1.33 -1.46 20.02
N GLY A 616 -1.66 -0.28 19.50
CA GLY A 616 -3.04 0.15 19.26
C GLY A 616 -3.27 1.57 19.70
N SER A 617 -2.82 1.96 20.89
CA SER A 617 -2.95 3.34 21.40
C SER A 617 -2.36 4.38 20.43
N ARG A 618 -3.02 5.52 20.30
CA ARG A 618 -2.52 6.74 19.64
C ARG A 618 -1.99 7.76 20.64
N GLU A 619 -2.15 7.56 21.94
CA GLU A 619 -1.55 8.44 22.94
C GLU A 619 -0.02 8.42 22.84
N PHE A 620 0.57 9.60 22.75
CA PHE A 620 2.00 9.79 22.53
C PHE A 620 2.77 9.98 23.82
N ASP A 621 3.91 9.31 23.91
CA ASP A 621 4.93 9.57 24.91
C ASP A 621 6.01 10.50 24.31
N PRO A 622 6.04 11.80 24.66
CA PRO A 622 7.06 12.72 24.17
C PRO A 622 8.42 12.55 24.85
N VAL A 623 8.49 11.82 25.97
CA VAL A 623 9.72 11.56 26.71
C VAL A 623 10.52 10.48 26.02
N LYS A 624 9.91 9.32 25.75
CA LYS A 624 10.57 8.22 25.01
C LYS A 624 10.44 8.35 23.48
N VAL A 625 9.52 9.20 23.01
CA VAL A 625 9.20 9.43 21.59
C VAL A 625 8.63 8.17 20.94
N GLY A 626 7.35 7.92 21.17
CA GLY A 626 6.60 6.82 20.57
C GLY A 626 5.16 6.76 21.06
N MET A 627 4.42 5.72 20.65
CA MET A 627 3.07 5.51 21.19
C MET A 627 3.16 4.87 22.57
N ARG A 628 2.22 5.21 23.45
CA ARG A 628 2.00 4.51 24.73
C ARG A 628 1.89 3.00 24.45
N SER A 629 2.73 2.23 25.12
CA SER A 629 2.93 0.81 24.84
C SER A 629 2.64 -0.10 26.05
N GLU A 630 2.09 0.46 27.12
CA GLU A 630 1.72 -0.25 28.35
C GLU A 630 0.50 0.41 29.03
N GLY A 631 -0.11 -0.30 29.98
CA GLY A 631 -1.19 0.24 30.81
C GLY A 631 -2.57 0.32 30.14
N TYR A 632 -2.81 -0.43 29.07
CA TYR A 632 -4.12 -0.55 28.42
C TYR A 632 -4.31 -1.95 27.79
N ASP A 633 -5.55 -2.33 27.51
CA ASP A 633 -5.90 -3.61 26.88
C ASP A 633 -5.76 -3.53 25.35
N GLY A 634 -4.52 -3.66 24.87
CA GLY A 634 -4.12 -3.52 23.47
C GLY A 634 -3.83 -4.83 22.75
N PHE A 635 -3.33 -4.71 21.51
CA PHE A 635 -2.72 -5.84 20.84
C PHE A 635 -1.33 -6.10 21.44
N THR A 636 -1.13 -7.25 22.06
CA THR A 636 0.18 -7.63 22.60
C THR A 636 1.11 -8.05 21.47
N PHE A 637 2.10 -7.21 21.20
CA PHE A 637 3.20 -7.51 20.29
C PHE A 637 4.23 -8.39 21.00
N ASP A 638 4.71 -9.44 20.33
CA ASP A 638 5.73 -10.35 20.83
C ASP A 638 6.85 -10.49 19.78
N THR A 639 8.05 -10.05 20.16
CA THR A 639 9.22 -9.99 19.27
C THR A 639 9.79 -11.37 18.94
N ARG A 640 9.35 -12.42 19.65
CA ARG A 640 9.82 -13.80 19.46
C ARG A 640 9.09 -14.54 18.34
N LEU A 641 8.00 -13.96 17.82
CA LEU A 641 7.25 -14.55 16.72
C LEU A 641 7.99 -14.35 15.38
N PRO A 642 7.81 -15.23 14.38
CA PRO A 642 8.39 -15.05 13.06
C PRO A 642 8.01 -13.71 12.43
N GLY A 643 9.01 -12.99 11.88
CA GLY A 643 8.84 -11.67 11.27
C GLY A 643 8.78 -10.50 12.26
N ASN A 644 8.80 -10.76 13.58
CA ASN A 644 8.65 -9.75 14.63
C ASN A 644 9.96 -9.42 15.37
N SER A 645 11.11 -9.94 14.96
CA SER A 645 12.36 -9.72 15.69
C SER A 645 12.67 -8.24 15.86
N ASN A 646 13.04 -7.84 17.08
CA ASN A 646 13.52 -6.50 17.45
C ASN A 646 15.05 -6.42 17.50
N ALA A 647 15.75 -7.43 16.98
CA ALA A 647 17.21 -7.47 16.92
C ALA A 647 17.78 -6.48 15.89
N GLY A 648 19.10 -6.28 15.95
CA GLY A 648 19.83 -5.49 14.96
C GLY A 648 19.68 -3.99 15.13
N HIS A 649 20.36 -3.25 14.27
CA HIS A 649 20.49 -1.80 14.34
C HIS A 649 21.03 -1.35 15.71
N GLU A 650 22.07 -2.02 16.19
CA GLU A 650 22.68 -1.83 17.52
C GLU A 650 23.97 -0.98 17.47
N TYR A 651 24.13 -0.17 16.41
CA TYR A 651 25.29 0.71 16.23
C TYR A 651 25.42 1.69 17.40
N GLY A 652 26.49 1.55 18.20
CA GLY A 652 26.70 2.32 19.43
C GLY A 652 25.90 1.83 20.63
N MET A 653 25.00 0.85 20.48
CA MET A 653 24.17 0.33 21.58
C MET A 653 24.85 -0.82 22.32
N VAL A 654 25.78 -1.50 21.65
CA VAL A 654 26.65 -2.53 22.20
C VAL A 654 28.12 -2.11 22.05
N ALA A 655 29.01 -2.70 22.84
CA ALA A 655 30.45 -2.49 22.67
C ALA A 655 30.89 -2.99 21.29
N THR A 656 31.71 -2.20 20.60
CA THR A 656 32.20 -2.55 19.26
C THR A 656 33.72 -2.49 19.21
N VAL A 657 34.32 -3.31 18.36
CA VAL A 657 35.77 -3.31 18.16
C VAL A 657 36.09 -2.50 16.91
N LYS A 658 36.91 -1.45 17.05
CA LYS A 658 37.36 -0.60 15.94
C LYS A 658 38.89 -0.63 15.87
N GLY A 659 39.43 -1.48 14.99
CA GLY A 659 40.85 -1.83 15.00
C GLY A 659 41.18 -2.67 16.25
N ASP A 660 42.21 -2.28 17.00
CA ASP A 660 42.59 -2.96 18.26
C ASP A 660 41.92 -2.35 19.51
N LYS A 661 41.00 -1.39 19.35
CA LYS A 661 40.33 -0.70 20.46
C LYS A 661 38.88 -1.12 20.59
N THR A 662 38.48 -1.46 21.81
CA THR A 662 37.06 -1.62 22.17
C THR A 662 36.46 -0.24 22.44
N VAL A 663 35.43 0.11 21.68
CA VAL A 663 34.61 1.30 21.87
C VAL A 663 33.42 0.91 22.75
N PRO A 664 33.24 1.55 23.92
CA PRO A 664 32.12 1.24 24.81
C PRO A 664 30.78 1.63 24.17
N PRO A 665 29.66 1.02 24.62
CA PRO A 665 28.33 1.44 24.20
C PRO A 665 28.02 2.86 24.70
N LEU A 666 27.09 3.52 24.02
CA LEU A 666 26.56 4.83 24.40
C LEU A 666 25.95 4.76 25.80
N THR A 667 26.25 5.77 26.61
CA THR A 667 25.68 5.94 27.94
C THR A 667 24.22 6.37 27.85
N ARG A 668 23.50 6.34 28.97
CA ARG A 668 22.14 6.88 29.04
C ARG A 668 22.06 8.35 28.63
N GLU A 669 23.04 9.16 29.03
CA GLU A 669 23.08 10.58 28.65
C GLU A 669 23.32 10.77 27.15
N ASP A 670 24.20 9.96 26.54
CA ASP A 670 24.42 9.99 25.09
C ASP A 670 23.15 9.65 24.31
N ARG A 671 22.35 8.69 24.80
CA ARG A 671 21.07 8.31 24.19
C ARG A 671 20.04 9.44 24.29
N LEU A 672 19.99 10.14 25.43
CA LEU A 672 19.13 11.31 25.61
C LEU A 672 19.57 12.48 24.72
N ASP A 673 20.87 12.68 24.56
CA ASP A 673 21.41 13.69 23.64
C ASP A 673 21.03 13.39 22.18
N LEU A 674 21.19 12.14 21.73
CA LEU A 674 20.72 11.68 20.42
C LEU A 674 19.21 11.83 20.26
N LEU A 675 18.43 11.49 21.28
CA LEU A 675 16.98 11.57 21.23
C LEU A 675 16.51 13.00 20.99
N ASP A 676 17.08 13.98 21.68
CA ASP A 676 16.76 15.40 21.47
C ASP A 676 17.19 15.89 20.09
N TYR A 677 18.34 15.44 19.58
CA TYR A 677 18.74 15.70 18.20
C TYR A 677 17.73 15.14 17.19
N LEU A 678 17.26 13.89 17.37
CA LEU A 678 16.28 13.24 16.48
C LEU A 678 14.89 13.90 16.55
N LYS A 679 14.48 14.44 17.69
CA LYS A 679 13.28 15.30 17.78
C LYS A 679 13.43 16.58 16.95
N ALA A 680 14.65 17.10 16.80
CA ALA A 680 14.91 18.34 16.09
C ALA A 680 15.04 18.17 14.56
N GLN A 681 15.07 16.93 14.03
CA GLN A 681 15.16 16.61 12.59
C GLN A 681 13.80 16.65 11.89
#